data_AF-A0A8F9XLE6-F1
#
_entry.id   AF-A0A8F9XLE6-F1
#
_cell.length_a   1.000
_cell.length_b   1.000
_cell.length_c   1.000
_cell.angle_alpha   90.00
_cell.angle_beta   90.00
_cell.angle_gamma   90.00
#
_symmetry.space_group_name_H-M   'P 1'
#
loop_
_entity.id
_entity.type
_entity.pdbx_description
1 polymer ?
#
loop_
_entity_poly.entity_id
_entity_poly.type
_entity_poly.pdbx_seq_one_letter_code
_entity_poly.pdbx_strand_id
1 'polypeptide(L)'
;MPAPAFKRLRFSAKFLLGAFAAALVLSALILATGWFFRPDLAHRPPMPSALAAEVAQRARDPHPDTAHPPVIWREVDYAEGSRAAWWPKAESPILDDLVRAGQLPPLAERIGPEPLVLEGVDGLGHYGGTWNRLATNPGDLEGILPTRLSYVSLVRWSPQGYPIVPHLAKSWTSSPDKRVWTFTLRRGLRWSDGVPFTTDDILFWWNYEVLYFNSDAVTDASFMRHAGRLGRIEKIDDLTLRFSFDTPNTLFLEKLASAFDYFRPVHYLKKYHPAIGDQKLIAETMRTMNLPSPYSVYIRLQSKLNPEHPRLWPWIYCEYKTSAPQTLVRNPYYFAVDPAGNQLPYLDRVLIDIKNKSLISASAAAGDLALQERHIDFEDYTLLASEAASHGYRLLHWYSGTRTMLQLSPNLNRAIDPHDPATAWKHRLLNTVDFRRALSLAINRREIITAVYNGVGVPAQTSPGPDSLFRDDRQFHSYTAYDPARANALLDSIGLTHRDREGFRTFPDGTRMTWMLNVAESFPPDAPYLIADQWARVGVRAIVQITVRTLWQVQQAALEHDFTVWPGLEEFMPMLDPRSFVAINGATFFAPTWGRWYQRGGLHDTPASHAAGLSGPPPGHPARRAMELYDLAQSAPDAATMRGYFHQILEIAADNLWSIGIATPPPALAVVKDGFRNVPDNLVAGYFFMTPANAGLETFFWDHPHDSPAAIAQMQQSLITPSRLPMLASADAAESGPRLAHWLGAALSLALLAGFIWIAWHHAFVWRRVLTLIPTLAAISVIIFFIVQAPPGDFITSKSMELSLNGDPSAGAQLEDLRKTFRFDEPPLQQYADWMGFKWFVTFRPADAGLLQGNLGRSMASNLPVNEILGDRLALTFVISFLTILVTWFIALPIGIYSAVKPYTLGDYFLTLIGFVGMSVPPFLLALVLMYASGEYFGVNVSGLFSVRYAADPAWSWGKFVDLLQHVWVPVIVLGVGSTAVMIRVMRANLLDELKKPYVVAARAKGVRPLKLLLKYPVRIALNPFVSGIASLFPQLVSGGAIVALVLSLPTIGPMLMMALLNEDTYFAASMLMLLSVLGAFGTLVSDLLLLWLDPRIRFTGGRK
;
A
#
# COMPACT_ATOMS: atom_id res chain seq x y z
N MET A 1 -5.87 -46.00 -50.37
CA MET A 1 -7.05 -45.17 -50.03
C MET A 1 -6.71 -43.71 -50.33
N PRO A 2 -7.55 -42.96 -51.07
CA PRO A 2 -7.19 -41.60 -51.53
C PRO A 2 -7.56 -40.50 -50.51
N ALA A 3 -6.79 -39.40 -50.56
CA ALA A 3 -6.94 -38.19 -49.74
C ALA A 3 -8.16 -37.34 -50.14
N PRO A 4 -8.79 -36.58 -49.21
CA PRO A 4 -9.83 -35.63 -49.56
C PRO A 4 -9.23 -34.28 -49.99
N ALA A 5 -9.76 -33.73 -51.07
CA ALA A 5 -9.35 -32.50 -51.72
C ALA A 5 -9.64 -31.24 -50.87
N PHE A 6 -8.61 -30.41 -50.68
CA PHE A 6 -8.76 -29.03 -50.20
C PHE A 6 -9.46 -28.17 -51.27
N LYS A 7 -10.70 -27.75 -51.01
CA LYS A 7 -11.35 -26.68 -51.76
C LYS A 7 -10.67 -25.34 -51.43
N ARG A 8 -10.02 -24.74 -52.43
CA ARG A 8 -9.48 -23.36 -52.36
C ARG A 8 -10.63 -22.37 -52.05
N LEU A 9 -10.56 -21.69 -50.90
CA LEU A 9 -11.38 -20.51 -50.62
C LEU A 9 -10.98 -19.40 -51.61
N ARG A 10 -11.83 -19.14 -52.62
CA ARG A 10 -11.75 -17.93 -53.43
C ARG A 10 -12.43 -16.79 -52.65
N PHE A 11 -11.65 -16.00 -51.93
CA PHE A 11 -12.13 -14.70 -51.44
C PHE A 11 -12.46 -13.82 -52.64
N SER A 12 -13.68 -13.27 -52.70
CA SER A 12 -14.04 -12.36 -53.80
C SER A 12 -13.21 -11.09 -53.72
N ALA A 13 -12.83 -10.52 -54.85
CA ALA A 13 -12.10 -9.24 -54.91
C ALA A 13 -12.82 -8.13 -54.11
N LYS A 14 -14.16 -8.20 -53.99
CA LYS A 14 -14.96 -7.27 -53.18
C LYS A 14 -14.68 -7.39 -51.67
N PHE A 15 -14.38 -8.59 -51.18
CA PHE A 15 -14.02 -8.80 -49.77
C PHE A 15 -12.63 -8.24 -49.46
N LEU A 16 -11.66 -8.47 -50.34
CA LEU A 16 -10.32 -7.90 -50.22
C LEU A 16 -10.35 -6.37 -50.34
N LEU A 17 -11.15 -5.81 -51.26
CA LEU A 17 -11.34 -4.36 -51.36
C LEU A 17 -11.99 -3.78 -50.10
N GLY A 18 -12.98 -4.46 -49.53
CA GLY A 18 -13.65 -4.05 -48.29
C GLY A 18 -12.72 -4.09 -47.08
N ALA A 19 -11.90 -5.15 -46.96
CA ALA A 19 -10.89 -5.26 -45.90
C ALA A 19 -9.81 -4.17 -46.04
N PHE A 20 -9.37 -3.88 -47.27
CA PHE A 20 -8.40 -2.83 -47.55
C PHE A 20 -8.95 -1.43 -47.26
N ALA A 21 -10.21 -1.16 -47.63
CA ALA A 21 -10.89 0.09 -47.31
C ALA A 21 -11.06 0.27 -45.79
N ALA A 22 -11.41 -0.80 -45.06
CA ALA A 22 -11.50 -0.77 -43.60
C ALA A 22 -10.13 -0.51 -42.95
N ALA A 23 -9.06 -1.13 -43.45
CA ALA A 23 -7.70 -0.89 -42.98
C ALA A 23 -7.24 0.56 -43.26
N LEU A 24 -7.62 1.14 -44.40
CA LEU A 24 -7.37 2.53 -44.74
C LEU A 24 -8.12 3.50 -43.84
N VAL A 25 -9.40 3.23 -43.55
CA VAL A 25 -10.20 4.04 -42.62
C VAL A 25 -9.64 3.95 -41.20
N LEU A 26 -9.25 2.76 -40.75
CA LEU A 26 -8.62 2.57 -39.44
C LEU A 26 -7.26 3.28 -39.38
N SER A 27 -6.44 3.18 -40.43
CA SER A 27 -5.16 3.89 -40.51
C SER A 27 -5.35 5.40 -40.56
N ALA A 28 -6.35 5.90 -41.28
CA ALA A 28 -6.70 7.31 -41.30
C ALA A 28 -7.23 7.80 -39.95
N LEU A 29 -8.00 6.97 -39.23
CA LEU A 29 -8.41 7.24 -37.85
C LEU A 29 -7.22 7.28 -36.90
N ILE A 30 -6.27 6.35 -37.01
CA ILE A 30 -5.03 6.32 -36.21
C ILE A 30 -4.15 7.53 -36.53
N LEU A 31 -4.06 7.92 -37.81
CA LEU A 31 -3.30 9.11 -38.21
C LEU A 31 -4.01 10.41 -37.81
N ALA A 32 -5.34 10.45 -37.84
CA ALA A 32 -6.14 11.58 -37.41
C ALA A 32 -6.13 11.73 -35.89
N THR A 33 -6.24 10.65 -35.12
CA THR A 33 -6.01 10.68 -33.67
C THR A 33 -4.57 11.02 -33.37
N GLY A 34 -3.60 10.43 -34.08
CA GLY A 34 -2.19 10.80 -33.96
C GLY A 34 -1.93 12.28 -34.27
N TRP A 35 -2.67 12.89 -35.19
CA TRP A 35 -2.58 14.32 -35.52
C TRP A 35 -3.32 15.22 -34.53
N PHE A 36 -4.48 14.77 -34.02
CA PHE A 36 -5.28 15.50 -33.04
C PHE A 36 -4.65 15.47 -31.63
N PHE A 37 -4.01 14.36 -31.29
CA PHE A 37 -3.21 14.17 -30.07
C PHE A 37 -1.71 14.35 -30.33
N ARG A 38 -1.32 15.04 -31.42
CA ARG A 38 0.10 15.40 -31.60
C ARG A 38 0.48 16.29 -30.42
N PRO A 39 1.45 15.89 -29.58
CA PRO A 39 1.96 16.80 -28.58
C PRO A 39 2.50 18.04 -29.30
N ASP A 40 2.25 19.23 -28.75
CA ASP A 40 2.86 20.46 -29.25
C ASP A 40 4.36 20.43 -28.91
N LEU A 41 5.13 19.76 -29.76
CA LEU A 41 6.59 19.69 -29.66
C LEU A 41 7.27 21.03 -29.98
N ALA A 42 6.50 22.07 -30.36
CA ALA A 42 7.05 23.40 -30.63
C ALA A 42 7.32 24.19 -29.34
N HIS A 43 6.60 23.90 -28.25
CA HIS A 43 6.96 24.39 -26.91
C HIS A 43 8.09 23.53 -26.34
N ARG A 44 9.30 23.70 -26.89
CA ARG A 44 10.49 23.33 -26.14
C ARG A 44 10.59 24.32 -24.98
N PRO A 45 10.62 23.87 -23.71
CA PRO A 45 11.00 24.77 -22.63
C PRO A 45 12.35 25.40 -23.01
N PRO A 46 12.55 26.71 -22.75
CA PRO A 46 13.81 27.36 -23.07
C PRO A 46 14.96 26.52 -22.52
N MET A 47 15.96 26.25 -23.36
CA MET A 47 17.16 25.53 -22.93
C MET A 47 17.66 26.17 -21.64
N PRO A 48 17.83 25.40 -20.55
CA PRO A 48 18.29 25.97 -19.30
C PRO A 48 19.59 26.74 -19.56
N SER A 49 19.71 27.94 -18.98
CA SER A 49 20.96 28.69 -18.96
C SER A 49 22.11 27.77 -18.51
N ALA A 50 23.37 28.07 -18.86
CA ALA A 50 24.49 27.24 -18.41
C ALA A 50 24.46 26.95 -16.90
N LEU A 51 24.00 27.92 -16.10
CA LEU A 51 23.75 27.78 -14.67
C LEU A 51 22.57 26.84 -14.36
N ALA A 52 21.43 26.95 -15.05
CA ALA A 52 20.30 26.03 -14.84
C ALA A 52 20.61 24.61 -15.33
N ALA A 53 21.47 24.44 -16.33
CA ALA A 53 21.95 23.14 -16.79
C ALA A 53 22.94 22.54 -15.80
N GLU A 54 23.84 23.35 -15.22
CA GLU A 54 24.75 22.94 -14.16
C GLU A 54 24.00 22.60 -12.86
N VAL A 55 23.00 23.39 -12.48
CA VAL A 55 22.11 23.12 -11.33
C VAL A 55 21.29 21.84 -11.58
N ALA A 56 20.73 21.65 -12.78
CA ALA A 56 20.05 20.41 -13.15
C ALA A 56 21.00 19.21 -13.19
N GLN A 57 22.28 19.40 -13.50
CA GLN A 57 23.29 18.35 -13.48
C GLN A 57 23.75 18.01 -12.06
N ARG A 58 23.95 19.00 -11.19
CA ARG A 58 24.20 18.80 -9.75
C ARG A 58 23.01 18.14 -9.05
N ALA A 59 21.79 18.46 -9.46
CA ALA A 59 20.59 17.79 -8.99
C ALA A 59 20.55 16.30 -9.40
N ARG A 60 21.17 15.91 -10.52
CA ARG A 60 21.20 14.50 -10.96
C ARG A 60 22.22 13.63 -10.21
N ASP A 61 23.15 14.22 -9.46
CA ASP A 61 24.14 13.52 -8.64
C ASP A 61 24.29 14.25 -7.30
N PRO A 62 23.27 14.17 -6.42
CA PRO A 62 23.33 14.86 -5.14
C PRO A 62 24.44 14.27 -4.30
N HIS A 63 25.09 15.12 -3.52
CA HIS A 63 26.03 14.74 -2.46
C HIS A 63 25.60 15.43 -1.16
N PRO A 64 25.77 14.81 0.02
CA PRO A 64 25.50 15.47 1.29
C PRO A 64 26.37 16.75 1.44
N ASP A 65 25.74 17.89 1.72
CA ASP A 65 26.46 19.16 1.93
C ASP A 65 27.07 19.19 3.34
N THR A 66 28.23 18.57 3.48
CA THR A 66 28.94 18.52 4.78
C THR A 66 29.46 19.88 5.24
N ALA A 67 29.54 20.88 4.36
CA ALA A 67 30.04 22.21 4.71
C ALA A 67 28.95 23.08 5.36
N HIS A 68 27.71 22.99 4.85
CA HIS A 68 26.57 23.76 5.36
C HIS A 68 25.34 22.85 5.52
N PRO A 69 25.37 21.90 6.47
CA PRO A 69 24.25 20.99 6.64
C PRO A 69 22.98 21.74 7.08
N PRO A 70 21.80 21.35 6.59
CA PRO A 70 20.55 21.90 7.09
C PRO A 70 20.43 21.58 8.59
N VAL A 71 20.33 22.63 9.40
CA VAL A 71 20.16 22.52 10.86
C VAL A 71 18.71 22.80 11.20
N ILE A 72 18.02 21.78 11.72
CA ILE A 72 16.59 21.87 12.06
C ILE A 72 16.32 21.99 13.57
N TRP A 73 17.37 22.01 14.39
CA TRP A 73 17.30 22.05 15.85
C TRP A 73 18.23 23.11 16.42
N ARG A 74 17.78 23.80 17.48
CA ARG A 74 18.54 24.82 18.21
C ARG A 74 18.76 24.40 19.66
N GLU A 75 20.01 24.49 20.12
CA GLU A 75 20.32 24.45 21.54
C GLU A 75 19.91 25.79 22.18
N VAL A 76 19.28 25.73 23.36
CA VAL A 76 18.79 26.90 24.08
C VAL A 76 19.07 26.80 25.57
N ASP A 77 19.25 27.94 26.23
CA ASP A 77 19.40 28.01 27.69
C ASP A 77 18.04 28.12 28.38
N TYR A 78 17.55 27.00 28.92
CA TYR A 78 16.29 26.94 29.65
C TYR A 78 16.24 27.82 30.92
N ALA A 79 17.36 28.33 31.42
CA ALA A 79 17.40 29.26 32.55
C ALA A 79 16.83 30.65 32.22
N GLU A 80 16.75 31.02 30.94
CA GLU A 80 16.11 32.27 30.50
C GLU A 80 14.60 32.29 30.83
N GLY A 81 13.95 31.13 30.78
CA GLY A 81 12.53 30.94 31.09
C GLY A 81 11.64 31.83 30.23
N SER A 82 10.63 32.45 30.84
CA SER A 82 9.65 33.31 30.16
C SER A 82 10.22 34.58 29.52
N ARG A 83 11.51 34.89 29.74
CA ARG A 83 12.19 36.02 29.10
C ARG A 83 12.73 35.67 27.71
N ALA A 84 12.85 34.38 27.41
CA ALA A 84 13.45 33.92 26.18
C ALA A 84 12.57 34.20 24.94
N ALA A 85 13.20 34.41 23.79
CA ALA A 85 12.48 34.58 22.53
C ALA A 85 11.68 33.32 22.13
N TRP A 86 12.23 32.14 22.43
CA TRP A 86 11.66 30.82 22.16
C TRP A 86 10.59 30.39 23.18
N TRP A 87 10.33 31.15 24.24
CA TRP A 87 9.33 30.77 25.23
C TRP A 87 7.93 30.68 24.58
N PRO A 88 7.12 29.65 24.86
CA PRO A 88 5.82 29.46 24.22
C PRO A 88 4.92 30.69 24.40
N LYS A 89 4.62 31.39 23.30
CA LYS A 89 3.84 32.65 23.33
C LYS A 89 2.82 32.80 22.21
N ALA A 90 2.91 32.02 21.13
CA ALA A 90 1.90 32.01 20.07
C ALA A 90 1.53 30.59 19.65
N GLU A 91 0.32 30.44 19.13
CA GLU A 91 -0.26 29.17 18.71
C GLU A 91 -1.12 29.38 17.46
N SER A 92 -1.50 28.28 16.81
CA SER A 92 -2.37 28.35 15.62
C SER A 92 -3.71 29.01 15.96
N PRO A 93 -4.28 29.84 15.06
CA PRO A 93 -5.59 30.47 15.26
C PRO A 93 -6.70 29.48 15.66
N ILE A 94 -6.66 28.25 15.15
CA ILE A 94 -7.66 27.24 15.48
C ILE A 94 -7.63 26.82 16.95
N LEU A 95 -6.46 26.89 17.60
CA LEU A 95 -6.27 26.56 19.01
C LEU A 95 -6.54 27.79 19.90
N ASP A 96 -6.15 28.98 19.47
CA ASP A 96 -6.44 30.26 20.16
C ASP A 96 -7.95 30.44 20.38
N ASP A 97 -8.77 30.09 19.39
CA ASP A 97 -10.23 30.05 19.53
C ASP A 97 -10.71 29.11 20.64
N LEU A 98 -10.11 27.92 20.78
CA LEU A 98 -10.47 26.93 21.80
C LEU A 98 -10.03 27.39 23.20
N VAL A 99 -8.86 28.04 23.30
CA VAL A 99 -8.37 28.64 24.55
C VAL A 99 -9.31 29.77 24.98
N ARG A 100 -9.69 30.67 24.06
CA ARG A 100 -10.68 31.73 24.32
C ARG A 100 -12.04 31.18 24.75
N ALA A 101 -12.45 30.03 24.20
CA ALA A 101 -13.68 29.34 24.56
C ALA A 101 -13.58 28.56 25.90
N GLY A 102 -12.41 28.51 26.54
CA GLY A 102 -12.18 27.74 27.77
C GLY A 102 -12.18 26.22 27.57
N GLN A 103 -12.03 25.76 26.32
CA GLN A 103 -12.01 24.35 25.95
C GLN A 103 -10.60 23.77 25.90
N LEU A 104 -9.57 24.63 25.94
CA LEU A 104 -8.16 24.23 25.93
C LEU A 104 -7.35 25.09 26.92
N PRO A 105 -6.39 24.52 27.68
CA PRO A 105 -5.54 25.31 28.56
C PRO A 105 -4.63 26.29 27.79
N PRO A 106 -4.18 27.39 28.42
CA PRO A 106 -3.21 28.30 27.84
C PRO A 106 -1.94 27.59 27.37
N LEU A 107 -1.32 28.11 26.31
CA LEU A 107 -0.17 27.47 25.66
C LEU A 107 0.97 27.09 26.63
N ALA A 108 1.38 28.00 27.51
CA ALA A 108 2.48 27.75 28.45
C ALA A 108 2.21 26.55 29.39
N GLU A 109 0.95 26.27 29.74
CA GLU A 109 0.57 25.12 30.56
C GLU A 109 0.58 23.80 29.79
N ARG A 110 0.35 23.87 28.47
CA ARG A 110 0.35 22.72 27.56
C ARG A 110 1.75 22.23 27.22
N ILE A 111 2.67 23.17 26.96
CA ILE A 111 4.04 22.85 26.50
C ILE A 111 5.03 22.67 27.66
N GLY A 112 4.80 23.42 28.73
CA GLY A 112 5.71 23.47 29.87
C GLY A 112 6.99 24.26 29.60
N PRO A 113 7.94 24.22 30.56
CA PRO A 113 9.06 25.15 30.61
C PRO A 113 10.28 24.78 29.76
N GLU A 114 10.39 23.55 29.27
CA GLU A 114 11.56 23.07 28.50
C GLU A 114 11.20 22.56 27.09
N PRO A 115 10.55 23.39 26.23
CA PRO A 115 10.16 22.97 24.89
C PRO A 115 11.35 22.58 24.01
N LEU A 116 11.10 21.73 23.03
CA LEU A 116 12.04 21.51 21.92
C LEU A 116 12.00 22.73 20.99
N VAL A 117 13.16 23.29 20.63
CA VAL A 117 13.24 24.42 19.69
C VAL A 117 13.71 23.91 18.33
N LEU A 118 12.83 24.00 17.32
CA LEU A 118 13.10 23.59 15.94
C LEU A 118 13.12 24.81 15.03
N GLU A 119 13.98 24.81 14.02
CA GLU A 119 14.08 25.88 13.03
C GLU A 119 13.94 25.30 11.62
N GLY A 120 13.14 25.95 10.78
CA GLY A 120 13.02 25.55 9.39
C GLY A 120 14.14 26.11 8.53
N VAL A 121 14.47 25.43 7.43
CA VAL A 121 15.57 25.82 6.53
C VAL A 121 15.36 27.18 5.85
N ASP A 122 14.10 27.62 5.70
CA ASP A 122 13.70 28.93 5.17
C ASP A 122 13.39 29.95 6.29
N GLY A 123 13.47 29.53 7.57
CA GLY A 123 13.18 30.36 8.74
C GLY A 123 11.78 30.14 9.34
N LEU A 124 11.19 31.22 9.89
CA LEU A 124 9.89 31.20 10.56
C LEU A 124 8.74 31.01 9.56
N GLY A 125 7.77 30.16 9.91
CA GLY A 125 6.61 29.82 9.08
C GLY A 125 5.31 30.53 9.46
N HIS A 126 4.24 30.15 8.76
CA HIS A 126 2.88 30.65 8.97
C HIS A 126 1.92 29.51 9.34
N TYR A 127 1.01 29.76 10.28
CA TYR A 127 0.03 28.78 10.71
C TYR A 127 -1.05 28.50 9.67
N GLY A 128 -1.45 27.23 9.61
CA GLY A 128 -2.60 26.77 8.83
C GLY A 128 -2.22 26.03 7.56
N GLY A 129 -3.25 25.62 6.83
CA GLY A 129 -3.11 24.87 5.60
C GLY A 129 -3.02 23.36 5.85
N THR A 130 -3.12 22.63 4.74
CA THR A 130 -3.20 21.18 4.72
C THR A 130 -2.03 20.58 3.95
N TRP A 131 -1.42 19.52 4.48
CA TRP A 131 -0.49 18.67 3.75
C TRP A 131 -1.23 17.45 3.17
N ASN A 132 -1.57 17.55 1.89
CA ASN A 132 -2.14 16.48 1.07
C ASN A 132 -1.05 15.57 0.50
N ARG A 133 -1.20 14.27 0.73
CA ARG A 133 -0.26 13.23 0.29
C ARG A 133 -0.98 11.89 0.08
N LEU A 134 -0.26 10.92 -0.49
CA LEU A 134 -0.80 9.61 -0.86
C LEU A 134 -0.05 8.45 -0.18
N ALA A 135 -0.79 7.39 0.11
CA ALA A 135 -0.32 6.06 0.47
C ALA A 135 -0.81 5.02 -0.55
N THR A 136 -0.19 3.86 -0.62
CA THR A 136 -0.57 2.82 -1.61
C THR A 136 -1.71 1.91 -1.14
N ASN A 137 -1.84 1.72 0.17
CA ASN A 137 -2.82 0.85 0.80
C ASN A 137 -2.92 1.16 2.32
N PRO A 138 -3.90 0.59 3.05
CA PRO A 138 -4.03 0.83 4.49
C PRO A 138 -2.80 0.45 5.34
N GLY A 139 -2.07 -0.61 4.96
CA GLY A 139 -0.85 -1.02 5.66
C GLY A 139 0.29 0.00 5.50
N ASP A 140 0.46 0.55 4.30
CA ASP A 140 1.40 1.63 4.02
C ASP A 140 1.06 2.89 4.84
N LEU A 141 -0.22 3.25 4.90
CA LEU A 141 -0.73 4.33 5.75
C LEU A 141 -0.40 4.10 7.24
N GLU A 142 -0.73 2.94 7.81
CA GLU A 142 -0.45 2.68 9.23
C GLU A 142 1.06 2.68 9.54
N GLY A 143 1.88 2.19 8.62
CA GLY A 143 3.33 2.14 8.78
C GLY A 143 4.01 3.52 8.76
N ILE A 144 3.54 4.45 7.93
CA ILE A 144 4.14 5.79 7.81
C ILE A 144 3.76 6.74 8.95
N LEU A 145 2.67 6.50 9.68
CA LEU A 145 2.25 7.35 10.80
C LEU A 145 3.31 7.46 11.91
N PRO A 146 3.77 6.38 12.55
CA PRO A 146 4.77 6.46 13.62
C PRO A 146 6.17 6.80 13.09
N THR A 147 6.52 6.35 11.88
CA THR A 147 7.90 6.44 11.35
C THR A 147 8.17 7.71 10.55
N ARG A 148 7.26 8.12 9.66
CA ARG A 148 7.52 9.17 8.64
C ARG A 148 6.79 10.48 8.87
N LEU A 149 5.65 10.45 9.57
CA LEU A 149 4.83 11.63 9.84
C LEU A 149 4.91 12.11 11.29
N SER A 150 5.47 11.29 12.18
CA SER A 150 5.57 11.62 13.59
C SER A 150 7.00 11.60 14.10
N TYR A 151 7.73 10.50 13.84
CA TYR A 151 9.12 10.30 14.22
C TYR A 151 9.45 10.68 15.68
N VAL A 152 8.54 10.46 16.62
CA VAL A 152 8.78 10.89 18.01
C VAL A 152 9.68 9.87 18.71
N SER A 153 10.88 10.31 19.09
CA SER A 153 11.90 9.51 19.77
C SER A 153 12.63 10.35 20.83
N LEU A 154 13.46 9.75 21.70
CA LEU A 154 14.36 10.43 22.64
C LEU A 154 15.37 11.31 21.92
N VAL A 155 15.87 10.82 20.78
CA VAL A 155 16.81 11.49 19.88
C VAL A 155 16.42 11.24 18.43
N ARG A 156 16.85 12.10 17.52
CA ARG A 156 16.56 11.99 16.07
C ARG A 156 17.81 12.14 15.22
N TRP A 157 17.76 11.56 14.03
CA TRP A 157 18.67 11.89 12.94
C TRP A 157 18.46 13.34 12.51
N SER A 158 19.56 14.05 12.26
CA SER A 158 19.52 15.31 11.51
C SER A 158 19.26 15.03 10.02
N PRO A 159 18.98 16.06 9.19
CA PRO A 159 18.77 15.87 7.76
C PRO A 159 19.91 15.13 7.05
N GLN A 160 21.16 15.25 7.52
CA GLN A 160 22.32 14.54 6.95
C GLN A 160 22.71 13.26 7.71
N GLY A 161 21.90 12.82 8.67
CA GLY A 161 22.25 11.77 9.62
C GLY A 161 22.98 12.35 10.83
N TYR A 162 24.17 12.95 10.66
CA TYR A 162 24.92 13.51 11.80
C TYR A 162 24.92 15.05 11.85
N PRO A 163 24.93 15.64 13.07
CA PRO A 163 24.88 14.97 14.37
C PRO A 163 23.49 14.37 14.67
N ILE A 164 23.44 13.41 15.60
CA ILE A 164 22.17 13.00 16.22
C ILE A 164 21.74 14.10 17.19
N VAL A 165 20.48 14.52 17.10
CA VAL A 165 19.96 15.68 17.84
C VAL A 165 19.00 15.28 18.96
N PRO A 166 18.92 16.04 20.06
CA PRO A 166 17.94 15.83 21.12
C PRO A 166 16.49 15.96 20.61
N HIS A 167 15.59 15.15 21.14
CA HIS A 167 14.16 15.23 20.84
C HIS A 167 13.31 15.15 22.13
N LEU A 168 12.71 14.02 22.52
CA LEU A 168 12.02 13.94 23.84
C LEU A 168 13.00 14.11 25.01
N ALA A 169 14.23 13.61 24.86
CA ALA A 169 15.31 13.88 25.80
C ALA A 169 15.90 15.25 25.49
N LYS A 170 16.15 16.07 26.53
CA LYS A 170 16.91 17.31 26.38
C LYS A 170 18.42 17.08 26.35
N SER A 171 18.89 16.03 27.00
CA SER A 171 20.30 15.68 27.10
C SER A 171 20.49 14.20 27.39
N TRP A 172 21.68 13.69 27.09
CA TRP A 172 22.12 12.36 27.47
C TRP A 172 23.59 12.35 27.85
N THR A 173 23.99 11.32 28.60
CA THR A 173 25.39 11.03 28.92
C THR A 173 25.64 9.54 28.73
N SER A 174 26.87 9.19 28.36
CA SER A 174 27.32 7.79 28.27
C SER A 174 28.47 7.56 29.24
N SER A 175 28.51 6.41 29.90
CA SER A 175 29.71 5.97 30.62
C SER A 175 30.92 5.86 29.67
N PRO A 176 32.16 6.01 30.17
CA PRO A 176 33.36 5.90 29.33
C PRO A 176 33.47 4.57 28.57
N ASP A 177 32.95 3.48 29.15
CA ASP A 177 32.93 2.13 28.57
C ASP A 177 31.70 1.87 27.67
N LYS A 178 30.85 2.87 27.43
CA LYS A 178 29.65 2.81 26.57
C LYS A 178 28.65 1.71 26.93
N ARG A 179 28.66 1.25 28.19
CA ARG A 179 27.70 0.26 28.71
C ARG A 179 26.46 0.89 29.31
N VAL A 180 26.56 2.12 29.79
CA VAL A 180 25.48 2.82 30.46
C VAL A 180 25.20 4.13 29.76
N TRP A 181 23.93 4.37 29.44
CA TRP A 181 23.46 5.60 28.83
C TRP A 181 22.35 6.18 29.70
N THR A 182 22.51 7.43 30.13
CA THR A 182 21.52 8.12 30.99
C THR A 182 20.91 9.27 30.20
N PHE A 183 19.58 9.27 30.06
CA PHE A 183 18.82 10.28 29.34
C PHE A 183 17.98 11.09 30.33
N THR A 184 17.92 12.40 30.10
CA THR A 184 17.06 13.32 30.84
C THR A 184 15.98 13.85 29.89
N LEU A 185 14.73 13.56 30.21
CA LEU A 185 13.54 14.04 29.52
C LEU A 185 13.35 15.54 29.72
N ARG A 186 12.67 16.17 28.76
CA ARG A 186 12.21 17.55 28.88
C ARG A 186 11.15 17.67 29.99
N ARG A 187 11.25 18.72 30.80
CA ARG A 187 10.21 19.02 31.80
C ARG A 187 8.97 19.61 31.13
N GLY A 188 7.81 19.05 31.48
CA GLY A 188 6.50 19.55 31.03
C GLY A 188 5.90 18.83 29.83
N LEU A 189 6.53 17.74 29.35
CA LEU A 189 5.97 16.89 28.31
C LEU A 189 4.58 16.36 28.71
N ARG A 190 3.65 16.35 27.75
CA ARG A 190 2.29 15.86 27.91
C ARG A 190 1.87 15.04 26.70
N TRP A 191 1.07 14.01 26.94
CA TRP A 191 0.29 13.32 25.92
C TRP A 191 -0.74 14.26 25.30
N SER A 192 -1.27 13.90 24.12
CA SER A 192 -2.28 14.71 23.40
C SER A 192 -3.59 14.96 24.16
N ASP A 193 -3.85 14.23 25.24
CA ASP A 193 -4.98 14.43 26.15
C ASP A 193 -4.62 15.29 27.38
N GLY A 194 -3.39 15.82 27.44
CA GLY A 194 -2.89 16.70 28.49
C GLY A 194 -2.29 15.99 29.70
N VAL A 195 -2.34 14.65 29.77
CA VAL A 195 -1.72 13.91 30.88
C VAL A 195 -0.19 13.99 30.78
N PRO A 196 0.54 14.25 31.88
CA PRO A 196 2.00 14.31 31.85
C PRO A 196 2.64 13.03 31.28
N PHE A 197 3.64 13.19 30.43
CA PHE A 197 4.50 12.10 29.96
C PHE A 197 5.73 12.00 30.85
N THR A 198 6.00 10.81 31.39
CA THR A 198 7.13 10.57 32.29
C THR A 198 7.90 9.30 31.91
N THR A 199 8.96 9.01 32.63
CA THR A 199 9.69 7.74 32.50
C THR A 199 8.83 6.50 32.70
N ASP A 200 7.70 6.62 33.41
CA ASP A 200 6.79 5.50 33.65
C ASP A 200 6.11 5.03 32.36
N ASP A 201 5.90 5.92 31.38
CA ASP A 201 5.33 5.57 30.08
C ASP A 201 6.28 4.71 29.22
N ILE A 202 7.59 4.93 29.35
CA ILE A 202 8.63 4.11 28.71
C ILE A 202 8.79 2.78 29.46
N LEU A 203 8.79 2.81 30.80
CA LEU A 203 8.91 1.60 31.61
C LEU A 203 7.67 0.71 31.53
N PHE A 204 6.50 1.29 31.31
CA PHE A 204 5.29 0.51 31.09
C PHE A 204 5.39 -0.29 29.78
N TRP A 205 5.82 0.36 28.69
CA TRP A 205 6.13 -0.33 27.43
C TRP A 205 7.18 -1.43 27.64
N TRP A 206 8.28 -1.11 28.32
CA TRP A 206 9.37 -2.06 28.54
C TRP A 206 8.93 -3.29 29.35
N ASN A 207 8.30 -3.07 30.51
CA ASN A 207 7.99 -4.14 31.45
C ASN A 207 6.76 -4.95 31.03
N TYR A 208 5.74 -4.28 30.48
CA TYR A 208 4.43 -4.90 30.21
C TYR A 208 4.20 -5.19 28.73
N GLU A 209 5.05 -4.72 27.81
CA GLU A 209 5.00 -5.20 26.44
C GLU A 209 6.23 -6.03 26.09
N VAL A 210 7.42 -5.43 26.14
CA VAL A 210 8.65 -6.10 25.70
C VAL A 210 8.96 -7.32 26.57
N LEU A 211 9.07 -7.15 27.90
CA LEU A 211 9.42 -8.24 28.81
C LEU A 211 8.26 -9.21 29.05
N TYR A 212 7.02 -8.71 29.09
CA TYR A 212 5.85 -9.54 29.38
C TYR A 212 5.43 -10.43 28.20
N PHE A 213 5.27 -9.86 27.00
CA PHE A 213 4.95 -10.66 25.81
C PHE A 213 6.18 -11.36 25.25
N ASN A 214 7.39 -10.84 25.52
CA ASN A 214 8.66 -11.37 25.05
C ASN A 214 8.66 -11.58 23.52
N SER A 215 8.20 -10.55 22.79
CA SER A 215 8.00 -10.57 21.34
C SER A 215 8.68 -9.40 20.64
N ASP A 216 9.59 -9.72 19.72
CA ASP A 216 10.19 -8.73 18.81
C ASP A 216 9.25 -8.35 17.64
N ALA A 217 8.12 -9.07 17.42
CA ALA A 217 7.16 -8.72 16.36
C ALA A 217 6.03 -7.78 16.81
N VAL A 218 5.76 -7.73 18.12
CA VAL A 218 4.73 -6.84 18.72
C VAL A 218 5.33 -5.50 19.13
N THR A 219 6.62 -5.50 19.49
CA THR A 219 7.37 -4.31 19.92
C THR A 219 8.73 -4.29 19.25
N ASP A 220 9.04 -3.22 18.49
CA ASP A 220 10.39 -3.00 17.95
C ASP A 220 11.34 -2.57 19.07
N ALA A 221 11.81 -3.54 19.84
CA ALA A 221 12.82 -3.37 20.89
C ALA A 221 14.22 -3.81 20.42
N SER A 222 14.42 -3.92 19.10
CA SER A 222 15.68 -4.39 18.51
C SER A 222 16.88 -3.54 18.92
N PHE A 223 16.68 -2.23 19.12
CA PHE A 223 17.70 -1.29 19.61
C PHE A 223 18.18 -1.58 21.05
N MET A 224 17.40 -2.32 21.85
CA MET A 224 17.77 -2.78 23.18
C MET A 224 18.49 -4.12 23.18
N ARG A 225 18.57 -4.82 22.04
CA ARG A 225 19.28 -6.08 21.91
C ARG A 225 20.72 -5.82 21.45
N HIS A 226 21.67 -6.35 22.19
CA HIS A 226 23.09 -6.23 21.90
C HIS A 226 23.82 -7.51 22.34
N ALA A 227 24.72 -8.03 21.49
CA ALA A 227 25.41 -9.31 21.72
C ALA A 227 24.44 -10.48 22.04
N GLY A 228 23.29 -10.54 21.34
CA GLY A 228 22.25 -11.56 21.53
C GLY A 228 21.46 -11.45 22.84
N ARG A 229 21.78 -10.49 23.71
CA ARG A 229 21.09 -10.28 25.00
C ARG A 229 20.31 -8.98 25.01
N LEU A 230 19.24 -8.96 25.79
CA LEU A 230 18.44 -7.77 25.99
C LEU A 230 19.11 -6.90 27.08
N GLY A 231 19.20 -5.60 26.84
CA GLY A 231 19.65 -4.62 27.84
C GLY A 231 18.65 -4.45 28.99
N ARG A 232 18.88 -3.44 29.83
CA ARG A 232 17.98 -3.08 30.95
C ARG A 232 17.63 -1.60 30.90
N ILE A 233 16.41 -1.27 31.30
CA ILE A 233 15.93 0.10 31.47
C ILE A 233 15.57 0.30 32.95
N GLU A 234 16.14 1.33 33.57
CA GLU A 234 15.95 1.66 34.99
C GLU A 234 15.42 3.09 35.14
N LYS A 235 14.45 3.26 36.03
CA LYS A 235 14.01 4.58 36.49
C LYS A 235 15.04 5.14 37.47
N ILE A 236 15.53 6.35 37.22
CA ILE A 236 16.26 7.12 38.22
C ILE A 236 15.31 8.07 38.95
N ASP A 237 14.50 8.80 38.17
CA ASP A 237 13.40 9.65 38.63
C ASP A 237 12.37 9.82 37.50
N ASP A 238 11.34 10.65 37.68
CA ASP A 238 10.24 10.84 36.72
C ASP A 238 10.67 11.45 35.37
N LEU A 239 11.88 12.00 35.28
CA LEU A 239 12.44 12.59 34.05
C LEU A 239 13.77 11.95 33.64
N THR A 240 14.29 10.97 34.38
CA THR A 240 15.62 10.41 34.12
C THR A 240 15.57 8.89 34.02
N LEU A 241 16.00 8.38 32.86
CA LEU A 241 16.10 6.94 32.58
C LEU A 241 17.54 6.54 32.35
N ARG A 242 17.86 5.32 32.77
CA ARG A 242 19.15 4.68 32.52
C ARG A 242 18.96 3.42 31.70
N PHE A 243 19.70 3.34 30.60
CA PHE A 243 19.83 2.15 29.77
C PHE A 243 21.17 1.49 30.09
N SER A 244 21.20 0.18 30.33
CA SER A 244 22.43 -0.55 30.59
C SER A 244 22.54 -1.83 29.76
N PHE A 245 23.78 -2.13 29.36
CA PHE A 245 24.16 -3.29 28.56
C PHE A 245 25.29 -4.06 29.25
N ASP A 246 25.34 -5.38 29.04
CA ASP A 246 26.38 -6.23 29.62
C ASP A 246 27.76 -5.99 28.95
N THR A 247 27.76 -5.57 27.69
CA THR A 247 28.93 -5.23 26.88
C THR A 247 28.83 -3.82 26.31
N PRO A 248 29.96 -3.17 25.94
CA PRO A 248 29.95 -1.83 25.34
C PRO A 248 29.05 -1.77 24.10
N ASN A 249 28.06 -0.88 24.07
CA ASN A 249 27.15 -0.70 22.93
C ASN A 249 27.32 0.70 22.36
N THR A 250 28.21 0.85 21.39
CA THR A 250 28.63 2.16 20.87
C THR A 250 27.67 2.75 19.84
N LEU A 251 26.83 1.92 19.23
CA LEU A 251 25.79 2.31 18.27
C LEU A 251 24.41 2.54 18.91
N PHE A 252 24.33 2.55 20.24
CA PHE A 252 23.05 2.64 20.92
C PHE A 252 22.28 3.90 20.51
N LEU A 253 22.98 5.02 20.34
CA LEU A 253 22.36 6.30 20.00
C LEU A 253 21.79 6.29 18.56
N GLU A 254 22.54 5.75 17.60
CA GLU A 254 22.14 5.58 16.20
C GLU A 254 20.93 4.64 16.06
N LYS A 255 20.96 3.51 16.79
CA LYS A 255 19.83 2.56 16.83
C LYS A 255 18.60 3.21 17.44
N LEU A 256 18.76 3.99 18.51
CA LEU A 256 17.67 4.73 19.16
C LEU A 256 17.10 5.84 18.28
N ALA A 257 17.95 6.51 17.49
CA ALA A 257 17.51 7.49 16.49
C ALA A 257 16.69 6.85 15.36
N SER A 258 16.87 5.56 15.11
CA SER A 258 16.09 4.76 14.16
C SER A 258 14.94 3.99 14.83
N ALA A 259 14.76 4.10 16.15
CA ALA A 259 13.69 3.44 16.89
C ALA A 259 12.44 4.32 16.96
N PHE A 260 11.27 3.69 17.03
CA PHE A 260 9.99 4.37 17.13
C PHE A 260 9.03 3.57 18.02
N ASP A 261 7.99 4.25 18.52
CA ASP A 261 6.85 3.61 19.21
C ASP A 261 7.21 2.78 20.46
N TYR A 262 8.27 3.16 21.19
CA TYR A 262 8.77 2.47 22.40
C TYR A 262 8.31 3.11 23.72
N PHE A 263 7.10 3.67 23.73
CA PHE A 263 6.45 4.24 24.90
C PHE A 263 4.93 4.14 24.78
N ARG A 264 4.24 4.14 25.91
CA ARG A 264 2.79 3.87 25.99
C ARG A 264 2.12 4.77 27.03
N PRO A 265 0.94 5.34 26.75
CA PRO A 265 0.21 6.15 27.72
C PRO A 265 -0.32 5.25 28.85
N VAL A 266 0.37 5.23 30.00
CA VAL A 266 0.04 4.29 31.09
C VAL A 266 -1.40 4.48 31.56
N HIS A 267 -1.83 5.73 31.70
CA HIS A 267 -3.18 6.09 32.15
C HIS A 267 -4.29 5.58 31.24
N TYR A 268 -3.99 5.38 29.95
CA TYR A 268 -4.95 4.89 28.96
C TYR A 268 -4.91 3.36 28.85
N LEU A 269 -3.71 2.76 28.70
CA LEU A 269 -3.56 1.34 28.34
C LEU A 269 -3.53 0.38 29.54
N LYS A 270 -3.07 0.82 30.72
CA LYS A 270 -2.90 -0.06 31.88
C LYS A 270 -4.18 -0.80 32.26
N LYS A 271 -5.33 -0.13 32.20
CA LYS A 271 -6.64 -0.70 32.55
C LYS A 271 -7.09 -1.82 31.60
N TYR A 272 -6.51 -1.92 30.41
CA TYR A 272 -6.80 -2.96 29.42
C TYR A 272 -5.68 -4.01 29.28
N HIS A 273 -4.60 -3.89 30.04
CA HIS A 273 -3.48 -4.82 29.94
C HIS A 273 -3.89 -6.22 30.44
N PRO A 274 -3.58 -7.32 29.71
CA PRO A 274 -4.03 -8.66 30.06
C PRO A 274 -3.69 -9.11 31.49
N ALA A 275 -2.49 -8.76 31.99
CA ALA A 275 -2.02 -9.20 33.31
C ALA A 275 -2.38 -8.27 34.48
N ILE A 276 -2.50 -6.97 34.24
CA ILE A 276 -2.56 -5.95 35.32
C ILE A 276 -3.75 -4.99 35.17
N GLY A 277 -4.55 -5.16 34.13
CA GLY A 277 -5.76 -4.39 33.86
C GLY A 277 -6.99 -4.92 34.60
N ASP A 278 -8.10 -4.21 34.44
CA ASP A 278 -9.39 -4.61 35.00
C ASP A 278 -10.02 -5.70 34.13
N GLN A 279 -10.04 -6.92 34.67
CA GLN A 279 -10.56 -8.09 33.96
C GLN A 279 -12.06 -7.98 33.61
N LYS A 280 -12.85 -7.21 34.38
CA LYS A 280 -14.26 -6.98 34.05
C LYS A 280 -14.38 -6.05 32.85
N LEU A 281 -13.63 -4.94 32.85
CA LEU A 281 -13.58 -4.00 31.74
C LEU A 281 -13.08 -4.67 30.45
N ILE A 282 -12.03 -5.50 30.57
CA ILE A 282 -11.50 -6.27 29.44
C ILE A 282 -12.57 -7.23 28.91
N ALA A 283 -13.21 -8.02 29.77
CA ALA A 283 -14.25 -8.96 29.37
C ALA A 283 -15.46 -8.27 28.73
N GLU A 284 -15.84 -7.08 29.22
CA GLU A 284 -16.87 -6.25 28.60
C GLU A 284 -16.44 -5.76 27.22
N THR A 285 -15.22 -5.21 27.11
CA THR A 285 -14.66 -4.72 25.85
C THR A 285 -14.52 -5.86 24.82
N MET A 286 -14.11 -7.04 25.25
CA MET A 286 -14.08 -8.25 24.41
C MET A 286 -15.47 -8.57 23.85
N ARG A 287 -16.52 -8.49 24.67
CA ARG A 287 -17.90 -8.73 24.23
C ARG A 287 -18.39 -7.64 23.27
N THR A 288 -18.14 -6.36 23.58
CA THR A 288 -18.63 -5.23 22.77
C THR A 288 -17.90 -5.12 21.44
N MET A 289 -16.61 -5.46 21.39
CA MET A 289 -15.81 -5.44 20.15
C MET A 289 -15.72 -6.81 19.46
N ASN A 290 -16.34 -7.85 20.02
CA ASN A 290 -16.23 -9.26 19.59
C ASN A 290 -14.78 -9.68 19.32
N LEU A 291 -13.96 -9.47 20.34
CA LEU A 291 -12.56 -9.80 20.37
C LEU A 291 -12.34 -11.08 21.21
N PRO A 292 -11.54 -12.03 20.73
CA PRO A 292 -11.44 -13.38 21.29
C PRO A 292 -10.58 -13.45 22.55
N SER A 293 -9.70 -12.46 22.78
CA SER A 293 -8.76 -12.50 23.89
C SER A 293 -8.48 -11.11 24.50
N PRO A 294 -8.07 -11.04 25.78
CA PRO A 294 -7.55 -9.82 26.39
C PRO A 294 -6.41 -9.18 25.57
N TYR A 295 -5.55 -10.01 24.97
CA TYR A 295 -4.45 -9.56 24.13
C TYR A 295 -4.96 -8.82 22.89
N SER A 296 -5.95 -9.38 22.19
CA SER A 296 -6.54 -8.75 21.02
C SER A 296 -7.23 -7.40 21.33
N VAL A 297 -7.82 -7.23 22.53
CA VAL A 297 -8.30 -5.92 23.02
C VAL A 297 -7.14 -4.95 23.17
N TYR A 298 -6.09 -5.39 23.88
CA TYR A 298 -4.93 -4.55 24.15
C TYR A 298 -4.25 -4.05 22.87
N ILE A 299 -4.09 -4.92 21.86
CA ILE A 299 -3.53 -4.55 20.55
C ILE A 299 -4.49 -3.67 19.75
N ARG A 300 -5.80 -3.96 19.77
CA ARG A 300 -6.80 -3.17 19.03
C ARG A 300 -6.81 -1.72 19.49
N LEU A 301 -6.72 -1.48 20.80
CA LEU A 301 -6.70 -0.15 21.38
C LEU A 301 -5.43 0.63 21.02
N GLN A 302 -4.34 -0.04 20.64
CA GLN A 302 -3.10 0.58 20.20
C GLN A 302 -3.06 0.98 18.72
N SER A 303 -4.10 0.62 17.96
CA SER A 303 -4.20 0.94 16.52
C SER A 303 -3.81 2.38 16.22
N LYS A 304 -3.01 2.59 15.17
CA LYS A 304 -2.55 3.92 14.77
C LYS A 304 -3.69 4.83 14.31
N LEU A 305 -4.84 4.23 13.98
CA LEU A 305 -6.10 4.88 13.61
C LEU A 305 -7.15 4.81 14.73
N ASN A 306 -6.73 4.69 15.99
CA ASN A 306 -7.62 4.83 17.16
C ASN A 306 -7.60 6.30 17.65
N PRO A 307 -8.70 7.06 17.51
CA PRO A 307 -8.71 8.46 17.95
C PRO A 307 -8.68 8.66 19.46
N GLU A 308 -9.02 7.63 20.24
CA GLU A 308 -8.98 7.69 21.70
C GLU A 308 -7.58 7.42 22.28
N HIS A 309 -6.64 6.93 21.47
CA HIS A 309 -5.30 6.60 21.94
C HIS A 309 -4.44 7.87 22.02
N PRO A 310 -4.01 8.31 23.22
CA PRO A 310 -3.18 9.51 23.35
C PRO A 310 -1.84 9.36 22.62
N ARG A 311 -1.37 10.41 21.94
CA ARG A 311 -0.11 10.38 21.16
C ARG A 311 0.76 11.58 21.52
N LEU A 312 2.07 11.44 21.29
CA LEU A 312 3.04 12.54 21.34
C LEU A 312 3.32 13.14 19.94
N TRP A 313 2.60 12.70 18.92
CA TRP A 313 2.83 13.04 17.52
C TRP A 313 2.47 14.51 17.23
N PRO A 314 3.09 15.15 16.22
CA PRO A 314 2.77 16.53 15.81
C PRO A 314 1.35 16.67 15.27
N TRP A 315 0.83 15.64 14.61
CA TRP A 315 -0.58 15.52 14.24
C TRP A 315 -1.16 14.22 14.80
N ILE A 316 -2.42 14.30 15.24
CA ILE A 316 -3.18 13.22 15.84
C ILE A 316 -4.41 12.89 15.01
N TYR A 317 -4.77 11.62 15.05
CA TYR A 317 -6.00 11.14 14.43
C TYR A 317 -7.16 11.38 15.40
N CYS A 318 -8.11 12.24 15.03
CA CYS A 318 -9.23 12.62 15.92
C CYS A 318 -10.59 12.10 15.43
N GLU A 319 -10.69 11.74 14.15
CA GLU A 319 -11.95 11.32 13.51
C GLU A 319 -11.76 9.94 12.88
N TYR A 320 -12.49 8.93 13.35
CA TYR A 320 -12.41 7.58 12.79
C TYR A 320 -13.16 7.52 11.46
N LYS A 321 -12.45 7.12 10.41
CA LYS A 321 -12.97 6.87 9.06
C LYS A 321 -12.44 5.54 8.54
N THR A 322 -13.33 4.66 8.10
CA THR A 322 -12.92 3.40 7.46
C THR A 322 -12.48 3.57 6.01
N SER A 323 -12.85 4.66 5.37
CA SER A 323 -12.46 5.00 4.00
C SER A 323 -11.46 6.16 4.00
N ALA A 324 -10.48 6.08 3.10
CA ALA A 324 -9.61 7.21 2.81
C ALA A 324 -10.43 8.32 2.11
N PRO A 325 -10.01 9.59 2.23
CA PRO A 325 -8.78 10.04 2.87
C PRO A 325 -8.85 10.08 4.40
N GLN A 326 -7.73 9.71 5.03
CA GLN A 326 -7.53 9.86 6.47
C GLN A 326 -7.09 11.27 6.80
N THR A 327 -7.60 11.82 7.89
CA THR A 327 -7.31 13.20 8.32
C THR A 327 -6.67 13.18 9.70
N LEU A 328 -5.50 13.81 9.80
CA LEU A 328 -4.85 14.09 11.08
C LEU A 328 -4.87 15.60 11.32
N VAL A 329 -5.11 15.99 12.56
CA VAL A 329 -5.19 17.39 13.01
C VAL A 329 -4.04 17.65 13.97
N ARG A 330 -3.52 18.88 14.00
CA ARG A 330 -2.40 19.27 14.89
C ARG A 330 -2.66 18.84 16.33
N ASN A 331 -1.62 18.40 17.02
CA ASN A 331 -1.68 18.05 18.43
C ASN A 331 -1.56 19.30 19.30
N PRO A 332 -2.59 19.66 20.10
CA PRO A 332 -2.54 20.84 20.94
C PRO A 332 -1.50 20.74 22.07
N TYR A 333 -1.01 19.56 22.42
CA TYR A 333 0.03 19.38 23.44
C TYR A 333 1.41 19.08 22.84
N TYR A 334 1.60 19.30 21.53
CA TYR A 334 2.89 19.05 20.90
C TYR A 334 3.96 19.99 21.45
N PHE A 335 5.04 19.41 21.95
CA PHE A 335 6.01 20.05 22.87
C PHE A 335 7.10 20.88 22.19
N ALA A 336 7.02 21.09 20.88
CA ALA A 336 8.00 21.84 20.13
C ALA A 336 7.52 23.26 19.78
N VAL A 337 8.46 24.18 19.72
CA VAL A 337 8.28 25.58 19.31
C VAL A 337 9.34 25.97 18.30
N ASP A 338 9.09 27.04 17.55
CA ASP A 338 10.11 27.69 16.74
C ASP A 338 11.00 28.64 17.59
N PRO A 339 12.07 29.25 17.02
CA PRO A 339 12.93 30.18 17.76
C PRO A 339 12.20 31.44 18.25
N ALA A 340 11.02 31.72 17.68
CA ALA A 340 10.15 32.82 18.06
C ALA A 340 9.00 32.37 19.00
N GLY A 341 9.07 31.17 19.59
CA GLY A 341 8.10 30.71 20.59
C GLY A 341 6.71 30.39 20.05
N ASN A 342 6.57 30.21 18.73
CA ASN A 342 5.34 29.75 18.10
C ASN A 342 5.27 28.22 18.24
N GLN A 343 4.18 27.69 18.82
CA GLN A 343 3.93 26.26 18.95
C GLN A 343 3.90 25.56 17.59
N LEU A 344 4.70 24.52 17.40
CA LEU A 344 4.69 23.69 16.19
C LEU A 344 3.65 22.55 16.31
N PRO A 345 3.24 21.91 15.20
CA PRO A 345 3.62 22.17 13.80
C PRO A 345 3.01 23.47 13.23
N TYR A 346 3.52 24.03 12.13
CA TYR A 346 2.80 25.16 11.50
C TYR A 346 1.51 24.72 10.80
N LEU A 347 1.56 23.60 10.08
CA LEU A 347 0.39 23.03 9.39
C LEU A 347 -0.65 22.53 10.39
N ASP A 348 -1.92 22.85 10.14
CA ASP A 348 -3.03 22.42 11.01
C ASP A 348 -3.50 21.00 10.71
N ARG A 349 -3.30 20.52 9.47
CA ARG A 349 -3.90 19.27 9.00
C ARG A 349 -2.99 18.49 8.04
N VAL A 350 -2.99 17.17 8.17
CA VAL A 350 -2.41 16.24 7.18
C VAL A 350 -3.53 15.36 6.62
N LEU A 351 -3.62 15.30 5.29
CA LEU A 351 -4.60 14.50 4.56
C LEU A 351 -3.88 13.42 3.77
N ILE A 352 -4.27 12.17 4.01
CA ILE A 352 -3.64 11.01 3.38
C ILE A 352 -4.71 10.21 2.64
N ASP A 353 -4.68 10.26 1.32
CA ASP A 353 -5.54 9.42 0.47
C ASP A 353 -4.81 8.14 0.06
N ILE A 354 -5.57 7.13 -0.39
CA ILE A 354 -5.02 5.83 -0.82
C ILE A 354 -5.24 5.68 -2.32
N LYS A 355 -4.15 5.60 -3.08
CA LYS A 355 -4.16 5.40 -4.54
C LYS A 355 -3.20 4.28 -4.94
N ASN A 356 -3.44 3.68 -6.10
CA ASN A 356 -2.50 2.69 -6.64
C ASN A 356 -1.14 3.36 -6.94
N LYS A 357 -0.03 2.62 -6.78
CA LYS A 357 1.34 3.14 -6.90
C LYS A 357 1.55 3.96 -8.18
N SER A 358 1.16 3.43 -9.33
CA SER A 358 1.33 4.09 -10.63
C SER A 358 0.57 5.42 -10.78
N LEU A 359 -0.42 5.70 -9.93
CA LEU A 359 -1.18 6.95 -9.95
C LEU A 359 -0.63 8.01 -9.01
N ILE A 360 0.30 7.64 -8.12
CA ILE A 360 0.97 8.60 -7.23
C ILE A 360 1.81 9.55 -8.06
N SER A 361 2.66 9.04 -8.96
CA SER A 361 3.50 9.84 -9.86
C SER A 361 2.67 10.72 -10.80
N ALA A 362 1.54 10.21 -11.31
CA ALA A 362 0.61 11.01 -12.13
C ALA A 362 -0.06 12.15 -11.32
N SER A 363 -0.47 11.88 -10.08
CA SER A 363 -1.05 12.90 -9.19
C SER A 363 0.01 13.95 -8.80
N ALA A 364 1.25 13.51 -8.57
CA ALA A 364 2.38 14.41 -8.34
C ALA A 364 2.66 15.28 -9.58
N ALA A 365 2.64 14.67 -10.78
CA ALA A 365 2.83 15.37 -12.05
C ALA A 365 1.76 16.43 -12.33
N ALA A 366 0.51 16.16 -11.93
CA ALA A 366 -0.59 17.13 -11.99
C ALA A 366 -0.48 18.27 -10.96
N GLY A 367 0.48 18.18 -10.02
CA GLY A 367 0.66 19.14 -8.94
C GLY A 367 -0.39 19.04 -7.84
N ASP A 368 -1.00 17.87 -7.65
CA ASP A 368 -2.07 17.64 -6.67
C ASP A 368 -1.57 17.33 -5.25
N LEU A 369 -0.27 17.32 -5.01
CA LEU A 369 0.36 16.93 -3.73
C LEU A 369 1.24 18.06 -3.19
N ALA A 370 1.23 18.31 -1.87
CA ALA A 370 2.07 19.34 -1.27
C ALA A 370 3.54 18.90 -1.21
N LEU A 371 3.77 17.71 -0.63
CA LEU A 371 5.07 17.05 -0.56
C LEU A 371 4.85 15.54 -0.68
N GLN A 372 5.48 14.93 -1.67
CA GLN A 372 5.52 13.47 -1.85
C GLN A 372 6.92 13.03 -2.31
N GLU A 373 7.55 12.19 -1.51
CA GLU A 373 8.80 11.48 -1.87
C GLU A 373 8.52 9.98 -1.99
N ARG A 374 7.85 9.43 -0.98
CA ARG A 374 7.52 8.01 -0.93
C ARG A 374 6.70 7.59 -2.15
N HIS A 375 7.16 6.52 -2.80
CA HIS A 375 6.59 5.96 -4.04
C HIS A 375 6.73 6.84 -5.29
N ILE A 376 7.60 7.85 -5.25
CA ILE A 376 8.08 8.54 -6.45
C ILE A 376 9.37 7.84 -6.91
N ASP A 377 9.28 7.12 -8.02
CA ASP A 377 10.43 6.41 -8.59
C ASP A 377 11.17 7.30 -9.59
N PHE A 378 12.47 7.06 -9.77
CA PHE A 378 13.28 7.85 -10.71
C PHE A 378 12.86 7.64 -12.19
N GLU A 379 12.18 6.53 -12.50
CA GLU A 379 11.62 6.27 -13.82
C GLU A 379 10.59 7.32 -14.25
N ASP A 380 9.89 7.94 -13.29
CA ASP A 380 8.91 8.99 -13.52
C ASP A 380 9.53 10.39 -13.69
N TYR A 381 10.86 10.51 -13.57
CA TYR A 381 11.56 11.80 -13.58
C TYR A 381 11.24 12.65 -14.80
N THR A 382 11.21 12.07 -16.00
CA THR A 382 10.99 12.84 -17.23
C THR A 382 9.58 13.46 -17.26
N LEU A 383 8.58 12.69 -16.83
CA LEU A 383 7.19 13.16 -16.70
C LEU A 383 7.10 14.28 -15.65
N LEU A 384 7.66 14.05 -14.47
CA LEU A 384 7.63 15.04 -13.40
C LEU A 384 8.40 16.31 -13.77
N ALA A 385 9.54 16.18 -14.46
CA ALA A 385 10.34 17.32 -14.86
C ALA A 385 9.68 18.13 -15.99
N SER A 386 8.97 17.48 -16.92
CA SER A 386 8.25 18.18 -17.99
C SER A 386 7.03 18.95 -17.47
N GLU A 387 6.36 18.42 -16.43
CA GLU A 387 5.15 19.01 -15.87
C GLU A 387 5.38 19.98 -14.68
N ALA A 388 6.61 20.03 -14.14
CA ALA A 388 6.94 20.85 -12.97
C ALA A 388 6.56 22.33 -13.12
N ALA A 389 6.94 22.94 -14.25
CA ALA A 389 6.69 24.36 -14.49
C ALA A 389 5.21 24.67 -14.80
N SER A 390 4.51 23.79 -15.52
CA SER A 390 3.09 23.97 -15.88
C SER A 390 2.18 23.82 -14.65
N HIS A 391 2.53 22.94 -13.73
CA HIS A 391 1.73 22.61 -12.56
C HIS A 391 2.26 23.19 -11.24
N GLY A 392 3.32 24.01 -11.26
CA GLY A 392 3.79 24.81 -10.13
C GLY A 392 4.33 23.97 -8.97
N TYR A 393 5.33 23.12 -9.25
CA TYR A 393 6.08 22.39 -8.23
C TYR A 393 7.56 22.28 -8.63
N ARG A 394 8.40 21.95 -7.65
CA ARG A 394 9.83 21.66 -7.84
C ARG A 394 10.17 20.21 -7.48
N LEU A 395 11.22 19.71 -8.13
CA LEU A 395 11.78 18.39 -7.86
C LEU A 395 13.06 18.53 -7.05
N LEU A 396 13.05 17.99 -5.83
CA LEU A 396 14.24 17.83 -5.01
C LEU A 396 14.87 16.48 -5.31
N HIS A 397 16.19 16.44 -5.23
CA HIS A 397 16.99 15.27 -5.53
C HIS A 397 17.84 14.98 -4.30
N TRP A 398 17.28 14.22 -3.38
CA TRP A 398 17.95 13.89 -2.13
C TRP A 398 18.96 12.77 -2.32
N TYR A 399 19.98 12.76 -1.46
CA TYR A 399 20.99 11.72 -1.47
C TYR A 399 20.38 10.41 -0.98
N SER A 400 20.35 9.38 -1.84
CA SER A 400 19.84 8.07 -1.43
C SER A 400 20.80 7.39 -0.46
N GLY A 401 20.32 7.07 0.74
CA GLY A 401 21.01 6.29 1.76
C GLY A 401 21.18 4.82 1.37
N THR A 402 20.28 4.29 0.54
CA THR A 402 20.40 2.97 -0.08
C THR A 402 21.26 3.06 -1.34
N ARG A 403 22.49 2.54 -1.29
CA ARG A 403 23.54 2.74 -2.33
C ARG A 403 23.61 1.65 -3.38
N THR A 404 22.69 0.69 -3.35
CA THR A 404 22.62 -0.39 -4.33
C THR A 404 21.22 -0.49 -4.92
N MET A 405 21.08 -0.26 -6.23
CA MET A 405 19.77 -0.34 -6.91
C MET A 405 19.18 -1.74 -6.87
N LEU A 406 20.02 -2.71 -7.19
CA LEU A 406 19.68 -4.10 -7.31
C LEU A 406 20.89 -4.93 -6.94
N GLN A 407 20.67 -5.94 -6.11
CA GLN A 407 21.63 -6.98 -5.80
C GLN A 407 21.02 -8.36 -5.99
N LEU A 408 21.86 -9.30 -6.43
CA LEU A 408 21.56 -10.72 -6.48
C LEU A 408 22.26 -11.40 -5.31
N SER A 409 21.49 -11.97 -4.40
CA SER A 409 22.00 -12.64 -3.21
C SER A 409 21.90 -14.15 -3.39
N PRO A 410 23.01 -14.87 -3.63
CA PRO A 410 23.05 -16.34 -3.65
C PRO A 410 22.72 -16.92 -2.28
N ASN A 411 21.83 -17.91 -2.22
CA ASN A 411 21.48 -18.58 -0.98
C ASN A 411 22.55 -19.62 -0.58
N LEU A 412 23.52 -19.20 0.24
CA LEU A 412 24.56 -20.09 0.80
C LEU A 412 23.98 -21.17 1.72
N ASN A 413 22.76 -20.97 2.23
CA ASN A 413 22.05 -21.90 3.10
C ASN A 413 21.01 -22.73 2.34
N ARG A 414 21.07 -22.79 1.00
CA ARG A 414 20.11 -23.54 0.18
C ARG A 414 19.91 -24.95 0.70
N ALA A 415 18.66 -25.35 0.91
CA ALA A 415 18.30 -26.69 1.36
C ALA A 415 18.72 -27.74 0.32
N ILE A 416 19.17 -28.90 0.81
CA ILE A 416 19.48 -30.07 -0.02
C ILE A 416 18.31 -31.03 0.10
N ASP A 417 17.64 -31.29 -1.02
CA ASP A 417 16.59 -32.30 -1.14
C ASP A 417 17.24 -33.65 -1.50
N PRO A 418 17.13 -34.70 -0.66
CA PRO A 418 17.63 -36.04 -0.96
C PRO A 418 17.04 -36.65 -2.24
N HIS A 419 15.87 -36.16 -2.69
CA HIS A 419 15.18 -36.65 -3.88
C HIS A 419 15.55 -35.88 -5.16
N ASP A 420 16.24 -34.75 -5.06
CA ASP A 420 16.72 -33.97 -6.21
C ASP A 420 18.25 -33.70 -6.12
N PRO A 421 19.08 -34.50 -6.83
CA PRO A 421 20.53 -34.34 -6.87
C PRO A 421 21.01 -32.94 -7.30
N ALA A 422 20.21 -32.21 -8.08
CA ALA A 422 20.56 -30.86 -8.52
C ALA A 422 20.68 -29.89 -7.33
N THR A 423 19.90 -30.09 -6.26
CA THR A 423 19.93 -29.22 -5.08
C THR A 423 21.27 -29.29 -4.35
N ALA A 424 21.89 -30.48 -4.26
CA ALA A 424 23.22 -30.67 -3.68
C ALA A 424 24.30 -29.95 -4.50
N TRP A 425 24.23 -30.01 -5.83
CA TRP A 425 25.13 -29.27 -6.70
C TRP A 425 24.95 -27.76 -6.58
N LYS A 426 23.69 -27.29 -6.55
CA LYS A 426 23.37 -25.88 -6.34
C LYS A 426 23.95 -25.37 -5.03
N HIS A 427 23.73 -26.09 -3.93
CA HIS A 427 24.30 -25.76 -2.62
C HIS A 427 25.83 -25.62 -2.68
N ARG A 428 26.51 -26.58 -3.32
CA ARG A 428 27.98 -26.55 -3.49
C ARG A 428 28.46 -25.36 -4.31
N LEU A 429 27.85 -25.11 -5.47
CA LEU A 429 28.27 -24.05 -6.38
C LEU A 429 27.96 -22.66 -5.82
N LEU A 430 26.81 -22.46 -5.15
CA LEU A 430 26.49 -21.21 -4.47
C LEU A 430 27.53 -20.88 -3.40
N ASN A 431 28.07 -21.89 -2.69
CA ASN A 431 29.16 -21.72 -1.73
C ASN A 431 30.55 -21.57 -2.38
N THR A 432 30.71 -21.85 -3.68
CA THR A 432 31.98 -21.71 -4.40
C THR A 432 32.22 -20.25 -4.81
N VAL A 433 33.28 -19.64 -4.29
CA VAL A 433 33.60 -18.22 -4.53
C VAL A 433 33.80 -17.92 -6.02
N ASP A 434 34.56 -18.75 -6.73
CA ASP A 434 34.86 -18.54 -8.15
C ASP A 434 33.62 -18.67 -9.06
N PHE A 435 32.62 -19.44 -8.64
CA PHE A 435 31.31 -19.46 -9.31
C PHE A 435 30.64 -18.10 -9.22
N ARG A 436 30.53 -17.52 -8.02
CA ARG A 436 29.94 -16.18 -7.80
C ARG A 436 30.69 -15.08 -8.56
N ARG A 437 32.03 -15.12 -8.53
CA ARG A 437 32.90 -14.20 -9.28
C ARG A 437 32.67 -14.30 -10.79
N ALA A 438 32.57 -15.52 -11.32
CA ALA A 438 32.28 -15.73 -12.74
C ALA A 438 30.93 -15.14 -13.14
N LEU A 439 29.88 -15.37 -12.33
CA LEU A 439 28.56 -14.80 -12.58
C LEU A 439 28.58 -13.26 -12.56
N SER A 440 29.35 -12.64 -11.67
CA SER A 440 29.48 -11.18 -11.63
C SER A 440 30.20 -10.61 -12.85
N LEU A 441 31.29 -11.25 -13.29
CA LEU A 441 32.07 -10.84 -14.48
C LEU A 441 31.28 -11.03 -15.80
N ALA A 442 30.32 -11.97 -15.80
CA ALA A 442 29.46 -12.20 -16.95
C ALA A 442 28.40 -11.10 -17.16
N ILE A 443 28.22 -10.18 -16.20
CA ILE A 443 27.18 -9.13 -16.26
C ILE A 443 27.74 -7.85 -16.89
N ASN A 444 27.12 -7.41 -17.99
CA ASN A 444 27.36 -6.11 -18.58
C ASN A 444 26.48 -5.05 -17.88
N ARG A 445 27.01 -4.52 -16.77
CA ARG A 445 26.31 -3.51 -15.94
C ARG A 445 25.98 -2.23 -16.71
N ARG A 446 26.84 -1.79 -17.65
CA ARG A 446 26.60 -0.57 -18.45
C ARG A 446 25.38 -0.69 -19.36
N GLU A 447 25.19 -1.87 -19.96
CA GLU A 447 24.02 -2.16 -20.78
C GLU A 447 22.74 -2.12 -19.94
N ILE A 448 22.76 -2.71 -18.74
CA ILE A 448 21.62 -2.67 -17.81
C ILE A 448 21.35 -1.22 -17.36
N ILE A 449 22.37 -0.47 -16.96
CA ILE A 449 22.24 0.94 -16.54
C ILE A 449 21.63 1.79 -17.66
N THR A 450 22.06 1.58 -18.91
CA THR A 450 21.52 2.33 -20.05
C THR A 450 20.08 1.94 -20.35
N ALA A 451 19.76 0.64 -20.35
CA ALA A 451 18.46 0.13 -20.76
C ALA A 451 17.37 0.29 -19.70
N VAL A 452 17.71 0.12 -18.42
CA VAL A 452 16.74 0.10 -17.31
C VAL A 452 16.76 1.41 -16.52
N TYR A 453 17.93 2.04 -16.37
CA TYR A 453 18.11 3.19 -15.49
C TYR A 453 18.43 4.50 -16.22
N ASN A 454 18.12 4.57 -17.52
CA ASN A 454 18.32 5.75 -18.37
C ASN A 454 19.75 6.32 -18.34
N GLY A 455 20.74 5.46 -18.13
CA GLY A 455 22.15 5.86 -18.06
C GLY A 455 22.59 6.48 -16.72
N VAL A 456 21.73 6.49 -15.70
CA VAL A 456 22.04 7.07 -14.38
C VAL A 456 22.64 6.02 -13.45
N GLY A 457 23.70 6.42 -12.73
CA GLY A 457 24.48 5.56 -11.86
C GLY A 457 25.70 4.95 -12.54
N VAL A 458 26.58 4.34 -11.75
CA VAL A 458 27.81 3.71 -12.23
C VAL A 458 27.86 2.23 -11.85
N PRO A 459 28.53 1.37 -12.65
CA PRO A 459 28.75 -0.03 -12.30
C PRO A 459 29.43 -0.15 -10.92
N ALA A 460 28.75 -0.79 -9.98
CA ALA A 460 29.23 -0.94 -8.62
C ALA A 460 28.68 -2.23 -8.00
N GLN A 461 29.44 -2.80 -7.08
CA GLN A 461 28.93 -3.82 -6.16
C GLN A 461 28.12 -3.19 -5.02
N THR A 462 27.39 -4.02 -4.29
CA THR A 462 26.79 -3.61 -3.02
C THR A 462 27.88 -3.08 -2.11
N SER A 463 27.87 -1.78 -1.81
CA SER A 463 28.96 -1.12 -1.08
C SER A 463 28.49 0.21 -0.48
N PRO A 464 29.09 0.67 0.62
CA PRO A 464 28.92 2.05 1.06
C PRO A 464 29.33 3.05 -0.05
N GLY A 465 28.55 4.11 -0.17
CA GLY A 465 28.75 5.16 -1.18
C GLY A 465 29.99 6.02 -0.89
N PRO A 466 30.40 6.86 -1.85
CA PRO A 466 31.59 7.70 -1.72
C PRO A 466 31.52 8.68 -0.54
N ASP A 467 30.32 9.11 -0.16
CA ASP A 467 30.07 10.04 0.96
C ASP A 467 29.87 9.34 2.31
N SER A 468 29.90 8.00 2.35
CA SER A 468 29.80 7.24 3.59
C SER A 468 31.11 7.27 4.36
N LEU A 469 31.04 7.34 5.69
CA LEU A 469 32.19 7.13 6.58
C LEU A 469 32.81 5.72 6.44
N PHE A 470 32.12 4.78 5.81
CA PHE A 470 32.53 3.39 5.62
C PHE A 470 32.89 3.06 4.16
N ARG A 471 33.14 4.08 3.33
CA ARG A 471 33.52 3.91 1.92
C ARG A 471 34.68 2.94 1.76
N ASP A 472 34.52 1.94 0.91
CA ASP A 472 35.58 0.99 0.55
C ASP A 472 35.65 0.81 -0.97
N ASP A 473 36.72 1.31 -1.58
CA ASP A 473 36.88 1.29 -3.05
C ASP A 473 37.09 -0.13 -3.59
N ARG A 474 37.69 -1.03 -2.79
CA ARG A 474 37.92 -2.42 -3.19
C ARG A 474 36.60 -3.17 -3.28
N GLN A 475 35.74 -3.07 -2.27
CA GLN A 475 34.40 -3.64 -2.30
C GLN A 475 33.60 -3.05 -3.46
N PHE A 476 33.62 -1.72 -3.63
CA PHE A 476 32.88 -1.02 -4.68
C PHE A 476 33.18 -1.54 -6.09
N HIS A 477 34.46 -1.85 -6.39
CA HIS A 477 34.91 -2.33 -7.70
C HIS A 477 35.10 -3.85 -7.80
N SER A 478 34.79 -4.62 -6.74
CA SER A 478 35.05 -6.07 -6.72
C SER A 478 34.28 -6.80 -7.84
N TYR A 479 35.01 -7.38 -8.80
CA TYR A 479 34.44 -8.16 -9.91
C TYR A 479 33.32 -7.44 -10.70
N THR A 480 33.37 -6.11 -10.82
CA THR A 480 32.37 -5.31 -11.58
C THR A 480 32.67 -5.20 -13.07
N ALA A 481 33.91 -5.50 -13.49
CA ALA A 481 34.32 -5.47 -14.88
C ALA A 481 33.55 -6.51 -15.71
N TYR A 482 33.07 -6.10 -16.90
CA TYR A 482 32.45 -7.03 -17.84
C TYR A 482 33.54 -7.80 -18.60
N ASP A 483 33.71 -9.07 -18.26
CA ASP A 483 34.72 -9.96 -18.83
C ASP A 483 34.17 -11.40 -18.95
N PRO A 484 33.38 -11.68 -20.01
CA PRO A 484 32.79 -13.00 -20.23
C PRO A 484 33.84 -14.07 -20.54
N ALA A 485 35.04 -13.70 -21.01
CA ALA A 485 36.12 -14.65 -21.27
C ALA A 485 36.69 -15.18 -19.95
N ARG A 486 37.00 -14.27 -19.01
CA ARG A 486 37.44 -14.65 -17.65
C ARG A 486 36.34 -15.36 -16.88
N ALA A 487 35.08 -14.97 -17.03
CA ALA A 487 33.95 -15.70 -16.45
C ALA A 487 33.92 -17.16 -16.93
N ASN A 488 34.07 -17.41 -18.24
CA ASN A 488 34.14 -18.78 -18.77
C ASN A 488 35.32 -19.57 -18.19
N ALA A 489 36.51 -18.96 -18.14
CA ALA A 489 37.70 -19.62 -17.58
C ALA A 489 37.53 -20.02 -16.10
N LEU A 490 36.87 -19.17 -15.29
CA LEU A 490 36.55 -19.48 -13.89
C LEU A 490 35.52 -20.61 -13.77
N LEU A 491 34.50 -20.64 -14.64
CA LEU A 491 33.52 -21.73 -14.67
C LEU A 491 34.19 -23.05 -15.09
N ASP A 492 35.13 -23.01 -16.04
CA ASP A 492 35.90 -24.17 -16.47
C ASP A 492 36.82 -24.69 -15.36
N SER A 493 37.49 -23.81 -14.62
CA SER A 493 38.41 -24.20 -13.53
C SER A 493 37.73 -24.87 -12.35
N ILE A 494 36.44 -24.62 -12.14
CA ILE A 494 35.63 -25.30 -11.11
C ILE A 494 34.90 -26.55 -11.64
N GLY A 495 35.23 -26.99 -12.87
CA GLY A 495 34.77 -28.26 -13.44
C GLY A 495 33.45 -28.21 -14.20
N LEU A 496 32.91 -27.03 -14.53
CA LEU A 496 31.66 -26.90 -15.29
C LEU A 496 31.84 -26.96 -16.81
N THR A 497 32.70 -27.85 -17.32
CA THR A 497 33.14 -27.86 -18.73
C THR A 497 32.15 -28.50 -19.71
N HIS A 498 31.27 -29.38 -19.22
CA HIS A 498 30.29 -30.08 -20.04
C HIS A 498 29.11 -29.17 -20.44
N ARG A 499 28.59 -29.37 -21.66
CA ARG A 499 27.42 -28.65 -22.19
C ARG A 499 26.36 -29.59 -22.73
N ASP A 500 25.10 -29.19 -22.61
CA ASP A 500 23.95 -29.86 -23.20
C ASP A 500 23.77 -29.48 -24.69
N ARG A 501 22.74 -30.08 -25.32
CA ARG A 501 22.43 -29.86 -26.75
C ARG A 501 22.01 -28.42 -27.09
N GLU A 502 21.60 -27.65 -26.09
CA GLU A 502 21.23 -26.24 -26.23
C GLU A 502 22.44 -25.31 -26.04
N GLY A 503 23.63 -25.86 -25.74
CA GLY A 503 24.86 -25.12 -25.53
C GLY A 503 25.06 -24.60 -24.11
N PHE A 504 24.20 -24.97 -23.16
CA PHE A 504 24.32 -24.57 -21.76
C PHE A 504 25.15 -25.58 -20.97
N ARG A 505 25.89 -25.08 -19.97
CA ARG A 505 26.68 -25.92 -19.05
C ARG A 505 25.77 -26.85 -18.25
N THR A 506 26.24 -28.06 -17.97
CA THR A 506 25.55 -29.03 -17.09
C THR A 506 26.22 -29.09 -15.73
N PHE A 507 25.56 -29.70 -14.75
CA PHE A 507 26.26 -30.15 -13.56
C PHE A 507 27.27 -31.25 -13.93
N PRO A 508 28.30 -31.51 -13.10
CA PRO A 508 29.32 -32.51 -13.40
C PRO A 508 28.79 -33.95 -13.55
N ASP A 509 27.62 -34.26 -13.00
CA ASP A 509 26.94 -35.55 -13.17
C ASP A 509 26.10 -35.63 -14.47
N GLY A 510 26.11 -34.58 -15.30
CA GLY A 510 25.35 -34.48 -16.54
C GLY A 510 23.92 -33.99 -16.38
N THR A 511 23.44 -33.76 -15.15
CA THR A 511 22.10 -33.18 -14.92
C THR A 511 22.03 -31.72 -15.39
N ARG A 512 20.84 -31.28 -15.80
CA ARG A 512 20.64 -29.95 -16.38
C ARG A 512 20.87 -28.87 -15.31
N MET A 513 21.84 -27.97 -15.54
CA MET A 513 22.06 -26.82 -14.66
C MET A 513 21.08 -25.69 -15.02
N THR A 514 20.23 -25.31 -14.07
CA THR A 514 19.26 -24.21 -14.19
C THR A 514 19.14 -23.48 -12.86
N TRP A 515 19.25 -22.16 -12.88
CA TRP A 515 19.19 -21.29 -11.70
C TRP A 515 17.92 -20.45 -11.68
N MET A 516 17.32 -20.26 -10.51
CA MET A 516 16.15 -19.40 -10.33
C MET A 516 16.56 -18.03 -9.79
N LEU A 517 16.17 -16.96 -10.49
CA LEU A 517 16.24 -15.59 -10.00
C LEU A 517 14.87 -15.25 -9.40
N ASN A 518 14.75 -15.33 -8.07
CA ASN A 518 13.48 -15.12 -7.39
C ASN A 518 13.23 -13.62 -7.18
N VAL A 519 12.20 -13.12 -7.84
CA VAL A 519 11.76 -11.71 -7.83
C VAL A 519 10.36 -11.65 -7.21
N ALA A 520 10.16 -10.78 -6.22
CA ALA A 520 8.80 -10.51 -5.75
C ALA A 520 8.06 -9.64 -6.76
N GLU A 521 6.76 -9.87 -6.97
CA GLU A 521 5.93 -9.16 -7.96
C GLU A 521 5.92 -7.63 -7.82
N SER A 522 6.29 -7.11 -6.65
CA SER A 522 6.41 -5.67 -6.39
C SER A 522 7.66 -5.04 -7.03
N PHE A 523 8.52 -5.82 -7.68
CA PHE A 523 9.77 -5.36 -8.28
C PHE A 523 9.80 -5.56 -9.81
N PRO A 524 10.31 -4.58 -10.57
CA PRO A 524 10.48 -4.72 -12.02
C PRO A 524 11.46 -5.85 -12.37
N PRO A 525 11.10 -6.74 -13.31
CA PRO A 525 11.93 -7.89 -13.68
C PRO A 525 12.93 -7.60 -14.83
N ASP A 526 12.98 -6.37 -15.36
CA ASP A 526 13.76 -6.03 -16.56
C ASP A 526 15.27 -6.29 -16.41
N ALA A 527 15.88 -5.80 -15.33
CA ALA A 527 17.29 -6.07 -15.04
C ALA A 527 17.58 -7.57 -14.83
N PRO A 528 16.79 -8.32 -14.03
CA PRO A 528 16.90 -9.78 -13.96
C PRO A 528 16.83 -10.53 -15.30
N TYR A 529 15.96 -10.10 -16.22
CA TYR A 529 15.90 -10.71 -17.56
C TYR A 529 17.17 -10.47 -18.38
N LEU A 530 17.71 -9.24 -18.35
CA LEU A 530 18.99 -8.93 -18.99
C LEU A 530 20.15 -9.73 -18.39
N ILE A 531 20.16 -9.90 -17.07
CA ILE A 531 21.18 -10.72 -16.38
C ILE A 531 21.06 -12.18 -16.82
N ALA A 532 19.86 -12.73 -16.90
CA ALA A 532 19.63 -14.10 -17.37
C ALA A 532 20.11 -14.30 -18.82
N ASP A 533 19.86 -13.34 -19.72
CA ASP A 533 20.40 -13.36 -21.08
C ASP A 533 21.93 -13.31 -21.10
N GLN A 534 22.54 -12.42 -20.31
CA GLN A 534 23.99 -12.27 -20.24
C GLN A 534 24.68 -13.52 -19.66
N TRP A 535 24.08 -14.16 -18.65
CA TRP A 535 24.53 -15.45 -18.13
C TRP A 535 24.40 -16.58 -19.16
N ALA A 536 23.35 -16.57 -20.00
CA ALA A 536 23.20 -17.54 -21.06
C ALA A 536 24.37 -17.50 -22.06
N ARG A 537 24.94 -16.32 -22.33
CA ARG A 537 26.11 -16.14 -23.22
C ARG A 537 27.37 -16.86 -22.71
N VAL A 538 27.51 -17.07 -21.40
CA VAL A 538 28.60 -17.87 -20.80
C VAL A 538 28.19 -19.32 -20.51
N GLY A 539 27.01 -19.73 -21.01
CA GLY A 539 26.46 -21.07 -20.85
C GLY A 539 25.76 -21.32 -19.51
N VAL A 540 25.47 -20.30 -18.71
CA VAL A 540 24.73 -20.45 -17.45
C VAL A 540 23.26 -20.17 -17.71
N ARG A 541 22.41 -21.18 -17.49
CA ARG A 541 20.96 -21.04 -17.66
C ARG A 541 20.33 -20.48 -16.39
N ALA A 542 19.62 -19.35 -16.51
CA ALA A 542 18.82 -18.78 -15.43
C ALA A 542 17.39 -18.49 -15.89
N ILE A 543 16.45 -18.62 -14.95
CA ILE A 543 15.02 -18.34 -15.15
C ILE A 543 14.61 -17.30 -14.13
N VAL A 544 14.00 -16.21 -14.59
CA VAL A 544 13.39 -15.21 -13.71
C VAL A 544 12.04 -15.72 -13.25
N GLN A 545 11.92 -15.93 -11.94
CA GLN A 545 10.71 -16.41 -11.30
C GLN A 545 10.06 -15.28 -10.53
N ILE A 546 8.95 -14.76 -11.06
CA ILE A 546 8.15 -13.73 -10.40
C ILE A 546 7.12 -14.42 -9.50
N THR A 547 7.14 -14.10 -8.21
CA THR A 547 6.21 -14.66 -7.22
C THR A 547 5.53 -13.57 -6.41
N VAL A 548 4.29 -13.84 -6.00
CA VAL A 548 3.56 -13.00 -5.04
C VAL A 548 4.40 -12.89 -3.76
N ARG A 549 4.40 -11.71 -3.12
CA ARG A 549 5.29 -11.39 -1.98
C ARG A 549 5.24 -12.41 -0.84
N THR A 550 4.05 -12.92 -0.52
CA THR A 550 3.83 -13.93 0.52
C THR A 550 4.51 -15.26 0.17
N LEU A 551 4.24 -15.81 -1.01
CA LEU A 551 4.89 -17.03 -1.50
C LEU A 551 6.41 -16.86 -1.63
N TRP A 552 6.86 -15.68 -2.04
CA TRP A 552 8.29 -15.36 -2.04
C TRP A 552 8.89 -15.50 -0.63
N GLN A 553 8.24 -14.94 0.40
CA GLN A 553 8.68 -15.08 1.79
C GLN A 553 8.68 -16.55 2.25
N VAL A 554 7.69 -17.33 1.80
CA VAL A 554 7.61 -18.77 2.08
C VAL A 554 8.84 -19.50 1.56
N GLN A 555 9.18 -19.28 0.29
CA GLN A 555 10.36 -19.88 -0.35
C GLN A 555 11.68 -19.40 0.29
N GLN A 556 11.73 -18.16 0.76
CA GLN A 556 12.87 -17.65 1.52
C GLN A 556 13.04 -18.41 2.84
N ALA A 557 11.95 -18.59 3.60
CA ALA A 557 11.97 -19.29 4.89
C ALA A 557 12.33 -20.78 4.76
N ALA A 558 11.84 -21.43 3.70
CA ALA A 558 12.09 -22.82 3.38
C ALA A 558 13.50 -23.08 2.81
N LEU A 559 14.27 -22.02 2.50
CA LEU A 559 15.60 -22.11 1.88
C LEU A 559 15.58 -22.78 0.49
N GLU A 560 14.43 -22.74 -0.19
CA GLU A 560 14.19 -23.39 -1.50
C GLU A 560 14.49 -22.48 -2.70
N HIS A 561 14.98 -21.26 -2.47
CA HIS A 561 15.41 -20.31 -3.49
C HIS A 561 16.91 -20.45 -3.82
N ASP A 562 17.30 -20.08 -5.05
CA ASP A 562 18.69 -20.09 -5.50
C ASP A 562 19.33 -18.70 -5.33
N PHE A 563 18.75 -17.69 -5.99
CA PHE A 563 19.13 -16.30 -5.89
C PHE A 563 17.92 -15.46 -5.50
N THR A 564 18.11 -14.58 -4.54
CA THR A 564 17.15 -13.54 -4.22
C THR A 564 17.53 -12.25 -4.94
N VAL A 565 16.59 -11.67 -5.68
CA VAL A 565 16.76 -10.34 -6.27
C VAL A 565 16.09 -9.33 -5.36
N TRP A 566 16.86 -8.37 -4.87
CA TRP A 566 16.36 -7.30 -4.00
C TRP A 566 17.24 -6.05 -4.12
N PRO A 567 16.77 -4.85 -3.78
CA PRO A 567 17.65 -3.70 -3.59
C PRO A 567 18.64 -3.88 -2.43
N GLY A 568 19.57 -2.93 -2.34
CA GLY A 568 20.37 -2.69 -1.15
C GLY A 568 19.53 -2.30 0.07
N LEU A 569 20.20 -2.02 1.19
CA LEU A 569 19.56 -1.37 2.32
C LEU A 569 20.56 -0.47 3.06
N GLU A 570 20.35 0.85 2.97
CA GLU A 570 20.98 1.87 3.82
C GLU A 570 22.51 1.75 3.98
N GLU A 571 23.21 1.40 2.90
CA GLU A 571 24.68 1.24 2.90
C GLU A 571 25.44 2.54 3.16
N PHE A 572 24.76 3.69 3.20
CA PHE A 572 25.36 4.93 3.70
C PHE A 572 25.79 4.80 5.17
N MET A 573 25.03 4.07 6.00
CA MET A 573 25.34 3.77 7.40
C MET A 573 25.22 2.27 7.68
N PRO A 574 26.13 1.44 7.13
CA PRO A 574 25.97 0.00 7.11
C PRO A 574 26.10 -0.63 8.52
N MET A 575 26.57 0.11 9.52
CA MET A 575 26.60 -0.33 10.92
C MET A 575 25.20 -0.48 11.54
N LEU A 576 24.17 0.18 10.99
CA LEU A 576 22.78 0.02 11.45
C LEU A 576 22.20 -1.32 11.01
N ASP A 577 22.44 -1.70 9.76
CA ASP A 577 22.02 -2.96 9.18
C ASP A 577 23.05 -3.47 8.14
N PRO A 578 24.03 -4.29 8.56
CA PRO A 578 25.05 -4.81 7.66
C PRO A 578 24.60 -6.06 6.88
N ARG A 579 23.30 -6.35 6.75
CA ARG A 579 22.81 -7.64 6.17
C ARG A 579 23.24 -7.96 4.74
N SER A 580 23.78 -6.99 4.00
CA SER A 580 24.40 -7.23 2.69
C SER A 580 25.85 -7.74 2.79
N PHE A 581 26.48 -7.62 3.95
CA PHE A 581 27.90 -7.92 4.21
C PHE A 581 28.10 -8.96 5.30
N VAL A 582 27.18 -9.02 6.27
CA VAL A 582 27.24 -9.89 7.45
C VAL A 582 25.89 -10.54 7.65
N ALA A 583 25.87 -11.86 7.90
CA ALA A 583 24.63 -12.56 8.20
C ALA A 583 24.21 -12.28 9.64
N ILE A 584 23.24 -11.38 9.83
CA ILE A 584 22.87 -10.88 11.16
C ILE A 584 21.45 -11.24 11.61
N ASN A 585 20.56 -11.63 10.69
CA ASN A 585 19.17 -12.00 10.97
C ASN A 585 18.56 -12.81 9.81
N GLY A 586 17.29 -13.23 9.96
CA GLY A 586 16.56 -13.97 8.92
C GLY A 586 16.30 -13.19 7.63
N ALA A 587 16.47 -11.87 7.63
CA ALA A 587 16.38 -11.01 6.45
C ALA A 587 17.70 -10.91 5.66
N THR A 588 18.77 -11.58 6.11
CA THR A 588 20.02 -11.69 5.35
C THR A 588 19.85 -12.70 4.22
N PHE A 589 19.58 -12.23 3.00
CA PHE A 589 19.22 -13.10 1.88
C PHE A 589 20.31 -14.09 1.44
N PHE A 590 21.59 -13.76 1.59
CA PHE A 590 22.65 -14.67 1.18
C PHE A 590 22.87 -15.83 2.17
N ALA A 591 22.44 -15.69 3.43
CA ALA A 591 22.60 -16.71 4.46
C ALA A 591 21.59 -16.55 5.61
N PRO A 592 20.28 -16.78 5.36
CA PRO A 592 19.22 -16.46 6.31
C PRO A 592 19.28 -17.30 7.59
N THR A 593 19.69 -18.57 7.52
CA THR A 593 19.79 -19.44 8.70
C THR A 593 20.98 -19.08 9.57
N TRP A 594 22.12 -18.74 8.96
CA TRP A 594 23.28 -18.21 9.69
C TRP A 594 22.94 -16.90 10.41
N GLY A 595 22.18 -16.02 9.75
CA GLY A 595 21.70 -14.79 10.37
C GLY A 595 20.77 -15.05 11.55
N ARG A 596 19.79 -15.96 11.44
CA ARG A 596 18.91 -16.35 12.57
C ARG A 596 19.71 -16.95 13.74
N TRP A 597 20.71 -17.77 13.46
CA TRP A 597 21.61 -18.31 14.47
C TRP A 597 22.39 -17.21 15.19
N TYR A 598 22.97 -16.27 14.44
CA TYR A 598 23.69 -15.13 15.00
C TYR A 598 22.77 -14.22 15.84
N GLN A 599 21.60 -13.84 15.31
CA GLN A 599 20.61 -13.00 15.98
C GLN A 599 20.22 -13.52 17.36
N ARG A 600 20.14 -14.85 17.50
CA ARG A 600 19.80 -15.51 18.75
C ARG A 600 20.97 -15.66 19.72
N GLY A 601 22.16 -15.18 19.38
CA GLY A 601 23.35 -15.21 20.22
C GLY A 601 24.28 -16.39 19.94
N GLY A 602 24.31 -16.89 18.69
CA GLY A 602 25.13 -18.03 18.29
C GLY A 602 26.63 -17.88 18.58
N LEU A 603 27.22 -16.69 18.44
CA LEU A 603 28.62 -16.45 18.82
C LEU A 603 28.87 -16.51 20.33
N HIS A 604 27.81 -16.41 21.14
CA HIS A 604 27.86 -16.41 22.60
C HIS A 604 27.22 -17.66 23.21
N ASP A 605 26.97 -18.69 22.40
CA ASP A 605 26.47 -20.00 22.82
C ASP A 605 25.20 -19.94 23.68
N THR A 606 24.25 -19.07 23.32
CA THR A 606 23.00 -18.92 24.06
C THR A 606 22.08 -20.13 23.82
N PRO A 607 21.20 -20.48 24.78
CA PRO A 607 20.20 -21.56 24.58
C PRO A 607 19.31 -21.35 23.34
N ALA A 608 18.95 -20.10 23.04
CA ALA A 608 18.10 -19.77 21.90
C ALA A 608 18.77 -20.03 20.53
N SER A 609 20.11 -20.03 20.48
CA SER A 609 20.86 -20.32 19.25
C SER A 609 20.85 -21.81 18.87
N HIS A 610 20.53 -22.69 19.82
CA HIS A 610 20.42 -24.16 19.64
C HIS A 610 19.02 -24.64 19.23
N ALA A 611 18.11 -23.72 18.90
CA ALA A 611 16.78 -24.08 18.45
C ALA A 611 16.82 -24.91 17.15
N ALA A 612 15.88 -25.84 17.00
CA ALA A 612 15.82 -26.74 15.85
C ALA A 612 15.80 -25.97 14.51
N GLY A 613 16.60 -26.44 13.55
CA GLY A 613 16.72 -25.81 12.22
C GLY A 613 17.68 -24.61 12.17
N LEU A 614 18.35 -24.26 13.27
CA LEU A 614 19.41 -23.26 13.28
C LEU A 614 20.79 -23.89 13.24
N SER A 615 21.65 -23.35 12.39
CA SER A 615 23.06 -23.67 12.35
C SER A 615 23.85 -22.42 11.99
N GLY A 616 25.02 -22.26 12.62
CA GLY A 616 25.96 -21.19 12.30
C GLY A 616 26.88 -21.56 11.14
N PRO A 617 27.61 -20.58 10.57
CA PRO A 617 28.70 -20.86 9.65
C PRO A 617 29.77 -21.74 10.33
N PRO A 618 30.41 -22.69 9.61
CA PRO A 618 31.45 -23.55 10.16
C PRO A 618 32.59 -22.75 10.82
N PRO A 619 33.26 -23.30 11.85
CA PRO A 619 34.47 -22.69 12.40
C PRO A 619 35.51 -22.41 11.28
N GLY A 620 36.09 -21.21 11.28
CA GLY A 620 37.06 -20.77 10.26
C GLY A 620 36.44 -20.27 8.94
N HIS A 621 35.12 -20.36 8.75
CA HIS A 621 34.46 -19.80 7.57
C HIS A 621 34.50 -18.25 7.58
N PRO A 622 34.77 -17.57 6.44
CA PRO A 622 34.86 -16.10 6.40
C PRO A 622 33.60 -15.38 6.92
N ALA A 623 32.42 -15.94 6.69
CA ALA A 623 31.16 -15.39 7.23
C ALA A 623 31.13 -15.37 8.77
N ARG A 624 31.74 -16.36 9.44
CA ARG A 624 31.87 -16.37 10.90
C ARG A 624 32.80 -15.25 11.37
N ARG A 625 33.92 -15.06 10.67
CA ARG A 625 34.85 -13.97 10.95
C ARG A 625 34.20 -12.59 10.76
N ALA A 626 33.37 -12.42 9.73
CA ALA A 626 32.62 -11.18 9.52
C ALA A 626 31.64 -10.88 10.67
N MET A 627 30.96 -11.92 11.21
CA MET A 627 30.10 -11.78 12.40
C MET A 627 30.91 -11.37 13.64
N GLU A 628 32.06 -12.00 13.88
CA GLU A 628 32.95 -11.64 15.01
C GLU A 628 33.46 -10.21 14.91
N LEU A 629 33.87 -9.78 13.71
CA LEU A 629 34.29 -8.40 13.46
C LEU A 629 33.15 -7.42 13.68
N TYR A 630 31.91 -7.80 13.37
CA TYR A 630 30.76 -6.94 13.61
C TYR A 630 30.45 -6.79 15.11
N ASP A 631 30.57 -7.85 15.92
CA ASP A 631 30.49 -7.75 17.39
C ASP A 631 31.57 -6.83 17.97
N LEU A 632 32.80 -6.95 17.47
CA LEU A 632 33.91 -6.06 17.84
C LEU A 632 33.66 -4.61 17.42
N ALA A 633 33.14 -4.39 16.21
CA ALA A 633 32.80 -3.07 15.71
C ALA A 633 31.72 -2.40 16.55
N GLN A 634 30.67 -3.13 16.96
CA GLN A 634 29.62 -2.61 17.85
C GLN A 634 30.13 -2.27 19.25
N SER A 635 31.23 -2.89 19.69
CA SER A 635 31.84 -2.69 21.01
C SER A 635 33.11 -1.83 20.98
N ALA A 636 33.43 -1.21 19.84
CA ALA A 636 34.67 -0.48 19.63
C ALA A 636 34.74 0.80 20.50
N PRO A 637 35.89 1.13 21.10
CA PRO A 637 36.00 2.28 22.01
C PRO A 637 35.83 3.64 21.32
N ASP A 638 36.11 3.70 20.02
CA ASP A 638 36.07 4.92 19.21
C ASP A 638 35.65 4.63 17.76
N ALA A 639 35.25 5.68 17.05
CA ALA A 639 34.75 5.57 15.67
C ALA A 639 35.82 5.11 14.67
N ALA A 640 37.11 5.39 14.89
CA ALA A 640 38.17 4.94 13.99
C ALA A 640 38.40 3.44 14.12
N THR A 641 38.41 2.91 15.34
CA THR A 641 38.49 1.47 15.61
C THR A 641 37.28 0.73 15.04
N MET A 642 36.06 1.27 15.22
CA MET A 642 34.84 0.74 14.61
C MET A 642 34.96 0.62 13.08
N ARG A 643 35.38 1.72 12.43
CA ARG A 643 35.60 1.73 10.97
C ARG A 643 36.64 0.70 10.56
N GLY A 644 37.74 0.56 11.30
CA GLY A 644 38.78 -0.42 11.01
C GLY A 644 38.28 -1.87 11.01
N TYR A 645 37.42 -2.24 11.96
CA TYR A 645 36.77 -3.55 11.95
C TYR A 645 35.78 -3.70 10.79
N PHE A 646 35.01 -2.66 10.48
CA PHE A 646 34.06 -2.71 9.39
C PHE A 646 34.72 -2.77 8.01
N HIS A 647 35.85 -2.10 7.79
CA HIS A 647 36.65 -2.25 6.57
C HIS A 647 37.09 -3.71 6.36
N GLN A 648 37.52 -4.41 7.41
CA GLN A 648 37.85 -5.84 7.29
C GLN A 648 36.62 -6.68 6.89
N ILE A 649 35.42 -6.32 7.34
CA ILE A 649 34.17 -6.95 6.89
C ILE A 649 33.95 -6.72 5.40
N LEU A 650 34.18 -5.50 4.91
CA LEU A 650 34.05 -5.16 3.49
C LEU A 650 35.11 -5.88 2.64
N GLU A 651 36.33 -6.04 3.12
CA GLU A 651 37.36 -6.85 2.45
C GLU A 651 36.95 -8.33 2.34
N ILE A 652 36.39 -8.90 3.43
CA ILE A 652 35.83 -10.26 3.41
C ILE A 652 34.69 -10.33 2.38
N ALA A 653 33.81 -9.34 2.35
CA ALA A 653 32.72 -9.28 1.38
C ALA A 653 33.24 -9.16 -0.06
N ALA A 654 34.33 -8.42 -0.30
CA ALA A 654 34.94 -8.25 -1.62
C ALA A 654 35.58 -9.54 -2.11
N ASP A 655 36.24 -10.27 -1.20
CA ASP A 655 36.87 -11.54 -1.53
C ASP A 655 35.86 -12.64 -1.80
N ASN A 656 34.73 -12.64 -1.10
CA ASN A 656 33.76 -13.71 -1.18
C ASN A 656 32.55 -13.40 -2.08
N LEU A 657 32.23 -12.14 -2.33
CA LEU A 657 31.08 -11.72 -3.14
C LEU A 657 29.75 -12.30 -2.60
N TRP A 658 29.37 -11.89 -1.39
CA TRP A 658 28.13 -12.33 -0.72
C TRP A 658 26.86 -11.94 -1.48
N SER A 659 26.91 -10.81 -2.18
CA SER A 659 25.88 -10.30 -3.05
C SER A 659 26.53 -9.71 -4.31
N ILE A 660 25.82 -9.79 -5.44
CA ILE A 660 26.27 -9.25 -6.74
C ILE A 660 25.48 -7.97 -7.00
N GLY A 661 26.12 -6.81 -6.88
CA GLY A 661 25.50 -5.51 -7.13
C GLY A 661 25.59 -5.12 -8.61
N ILE A 662 24.62 -4.33 -9.08
CA ILE A 662 24.55 -3.85 -10.46
C ILE A 662 25.08 -2.41 -10.60
N ALA A 663 24.52 -1.49 -9.84
CA ALA A 663 24.79 -0.06 -9.98
C ALA A 663 24.49 0.71 -8.70
N THR A 664 25.13 1.89 -8.58
CA THR A 664 24.74 2.93 -7.64
C THR A 664 23.34 3.47 -7.97
N PRO A 665 22.56 3.93 -6.98
CA PRO A 665 21.21 4.44 -7.19
C PRO A 665 21.19 5.79 -7.92
N PRO A 666 20.08 6.11 -8.60
CA PRO A 666 19.72 7.48 -8.86
C PRO A 666 19.40 8.23 -7.54
N PRO A 667 19.29 9.57 -7.58
CA PRO A 667 18.79 10.34 -6.45
C PRO A 667 17.39 9.89 -6.00
N ALA A 668 17.10 10.05 -4.70
CA ALA A 668 15.75 9.93 -4.18
C ALA A 668 14.97 11.22 -4.54
N LEU A 669 13.84 11.08 -5.23
CA LEU A 669 13.08 12.22 -5.72
C LEU A 669 12.02 12.64 -4.70
N ALA A 670 11.91 13.95 -4.45
CA ALA A 670 10.79 14.53 -3.72
C ALA A 670 10.11 15.62 -4.54
N VAL A 671 8.80 15.52 -4.70
CA VAL A 671 7.96 16.52 -5.37
C VAL A 671 7.44 17.48 -4.32
N VAL A 672 7.70 18.77 -4.49
CA VAL A 672 7.30 19.83 -3.54
C VAL A 672 6.56 20.93 -4.26
N LYS A 673 5.29 21.16 -3.88
CA LYS A 673 4.48 22.22 -4.46
C LYS A 673 5.08 23.60 -4.19
N ASP A 674 4.94 24.51 -5.15
CA ASP A 674 5.32 25.90 -4.95
C ASP A 674 4.48 26.53 -3.84
N GLY A 675 5.12 27.27 -2.94
CA GLY A 675 4.52 27.81 -1.72
C GLY A 675 4.55 26.86 -0.52
N PHE A 676 4.91 25.58 -0.69
CA PHE A 676 5.22 24.68 0.42
C PHE A 676 6.72 24.82 0.78
N ARG A 677 6.99 25.31 1.98
CA ARG A 677 8.30 25.80 2.45
C ARG A 677 8.87 24.96 3.59
N ASN A 678 10.10 25.29 3.97
CA ASN A 678 10.91 24.63 4.99
C ASN A 678 11.28 23.18 4.67
N VAL A 679 11.19 22.77 3.40
CA VAL A 679 11.68 21.47 2.93
C VAL A 679 13.15 21.61 2.51
N PRO A 680 14.10 20.89 3.13
CA PRO A 680 15.51 20.97 2.76
C PRO A 680 15.77 20.53 1.32
N ASP A 681 16.53 21.32 0.57
CA ASP A 681 16.95 20.97 -0.79
C ASP A 681 17.90 19.75 -0.83
N ASN A 682 18.60 19.50 0.27
CA ASN A 682 19.56 18.41 0.41
C ASN A 682 19.38 17.70 1.76
N LEU A 683 19.23 16.37 1.74
CA LEU A 683 19.23 15.51 2.92
C LEU A 683 19.61 14.08 2.51
N VAL A 684 19.93 13.24 3.50
CA VAL A 684 20.08 11.80 3.30
C VAL A 684 18.72 11.14 3.44
N ALA A 685 18.22 10.61 2.32
CA ALA A 685 16.93 9.95 2.22
C ALA A 685 17.08 8.46 2.48
N GLY A 686 16.34 7.92 3.45
CA GLY A 686 16.42 6.49 3.73
C GLY A 686 15.42 5.97 4.75
N TYR A 687 15.34 4.64 4.83
CA TYR A 687 14.47 3.95 5.75
C TYR A 687 14.86 4.23 7.21
N PHE A 688 16.12 4.02 7.59
CA PHE A 688 16.56 4.24 8.98
C PHE A 688 16.64 5.72 9.36
N PHE A 689 16.82 6.60 8.38
CA PHE A 689 16.80 8.05 8.57
C PHE A 689 15.38 8.61 8.77
N MET A 690 14.33 7.78 8.71
CA MET A 690 12.94 8.18 8.94
C MET A 690 12.40 9.25 7.97
N THR A 691 13.05 9.42 6.82
CA THR A 691 12.68 10.36 5.75
C THR A 691 11.21 10.27 5.33
N PRO A 692 10.48 11.40 5.21
CA PRO A 692 10.95 12.78 5.31
C PRO A 692 10.97 13.36 6.74
N ALA A 693 10.77 12.57 7.80
CA ALA A 693 10.69 13.14 9.14
C ALA A 693 12.01 13.73 9.65
N ASN A 694 13.17 13.23 9.19
CA ASN A 694 14.47 13.85 9.46
C ASN A 694 14.64 15.23 8.82
N ALA A 695 13.72 15.67 7.98
CA ALA A 695 13.71 17.00 7.38
C ALA A 695 13.12 18.09 8.30
N GLY A 696 12.64 17.75 9.51
CA GLY A 696 12.01 18.71 10.42
C GLY A 696 10.59 19.08 10.00
N LEU A 697 9.78 18.07 9.67
CA LEU A 697 8.43 18.23 9.10
C LEU A 697 7.48 19.11 9.92
N GLU A 698 7.75 19.29 11.21
CA GLU A 698 6.98 20.16 12.09
C GLU A 698 7.07 21.63 11.67
N THR A 699 8.18 22.00 11.03
CA THR A 699 8.48 23.35 10.56
C THR A 699 7.95 23.63 9.15
N PHE A 700 7.41 22.63 8.45
CA PHE A 700 6.83 22.85 7.12
C PHE A 700 5.62 23.76 7.20
N PHE A 701 5.47 24.66 6.22
CA PHE A 701 4.36 25.61 6.17
C PHE A 701 4.00 25.99 4.73
N TRP A 702 2.82 26.59 4.57
CA TRP A 702 2.40 27.24 3.33
C TRP A 702 2.67 28.75 3.41
N ASP A 703 3.24 29.34 2.36
CA ASP A 703 3.37 30.81 2.23
C ASP A 703 2.01 31.51 2.41
N HIS A 704 0.96 30.89 1.85
CA HIS A 704 -0.42 31.39 1.88
C HIS A 704 -1.36 30.26 2.30
N PRO A 705 -1.47 29.97 3.61
CA PRO A 705 -2.31 28.90 4.11
C PRO A 705 -3.79 29.25 3.89
N HIS A 706 -4.58 28.28 3.42
CA HIS A 706 -6.01 28.46 3.22
C HIS A 706 -6.77 27.20 3.62
N ASP A 707 -7.56 27.30 4.68
CA ASP A 707 -8.57 26.30 5.07
C ASP A 707 -9.97 26.92 5.03
N SER A 708 -10.96 26.13 4.59
CA SER A 708 -12.35 26.61 4.56
C SER A 708 -12.89 26.77 5.99
N PRO A 709 -13.86 27.68 6.23
CA PRO A 709 -14.49 27.81 7.55
C PRO A 709 -15.10 26.49 8.07
N ALA A 710 -15.62 25.66 7.16
CA ALA A 710 -16.14 24.33 7.52
C ALA A 710 -15.02 23.37 7.96
N ALA A 711 -13.87 23.40 7.29
CA ALA A 711 -12.71 22.61 7.67
C ALA A 711 -12.16 23.03 9.05
N ILE A 712 -12.07 24.34 9.30
CA ILE A 712 -11.65 24.87 10.61
C ILE A 712 -12.59 24.40 11.72
N ALA A 713 -13.90 24.57 11.53
CA ALA A 713 -14.90 24.13 12.51
C ALA A 713 -14.85 22.62 12.77
N GLN A 714 -14.64 21.81 11.72
CA GLN A 714 -14.48 20.36 11.86
C GLN A 714 -13.21 20.00 12.66
N MET A 715 -12.08 20.65 12.36
CA MET A 715 -10.82 20.41 13.09
C MET A 715 -11.00 20.73 14.58
N GLN A 716 -11.56 21.90 14.90
CA GLN A 716 -11.89 22.31 16.27
C GLN A 716 -12.80 21.28 16.95
N GLN A 717 -13.89 20.87 16.29
CA GLN A 717 -14.81 19.89 16.84
C GLN A 717 -14.14 18.53 17.09
N SER A 718 -13.27 18.08 16.19
CA SER A 718 -12.54 16.81 16.32
C SER A 718 -11.55 16.81 17.48
N LEU A 719 -10.94 17.96 17.79
CA LEU A 719 -10.06 18.13 18.94
C LEU A 719 -10.81 18.09 20.28
N ILE A 720 -12.01 18.69 20.33
CA ILE A 720 -12.85 18.71 21.55
C ILE A 720 -13.52 17.36 21.79
N THR A 721 -14.02 16.73 20.73
CA THR A 721 -14.78 15.47 20.81
C THR A 721 -14.23 14.47 19.80
N PRO A 722 -13.12 13.78 20.13
CA PRO A 722 -12.59 12.72 19.30
C PRO A 722 -13.63 11.63 19.09
N SER A 723 -13.66 11.07 17.88
CA SER A 723 -14.50 9.91 17.57
C SER A 723 -14.06 8.70 18.41
N ARG A 724 -15.01 7.86 18.80
CA ARG A 724 -14.68 6.59 19.44
C ARG A 724 -14.34 5.54 18.41
N LEU A 725 -13.48 4.60 18.79
CA LEU A 725 -13.28 3.40 18.00
C LEU A 725 -14.63 2.66 17.90
N PRO A 726 -15.08 2.23 16.71
CA PRO A 726 -16.34 1.52 16.60
C PRO A 726 -16.29 0.25 17.45
N MET A 727 -17.27 0.13 18.35
CA MET A 727 -17.67 -1.17 18.87
C MET A 727 -18.41 -1.90 17.75
N LEU A 728 -18.58 -3.22 17.80
CA LEU A 728 -19.58 -3.85 16.93
C LEU A 728 -20.85 -3.00 17.06
N ALA A 729 -21.54 -2.81 15.95
CA ALA A 729 -22.90 -2.31 16.01
C ALA A 729 -23.69 -3.27 16.91
N SER A 730 -23.71 -3.03 18.23
CA SER A 730 -24.91 -3.27 18.99
C SER A 730 -25.98 -2.47 18.26
N ALA A 731 -27.16 -3.04 18.16
CA ALA A 731 -28.30 -2.35 17.58
C ALA A 731 -28.52 -0.93 18.18
N ASP A 732 -27.90 -0.65 19.34
CA ASP A 732 -27.92 0.64 20.04
C ASP A 732 -27.05 1.74 19.37
N ALA A 733 -26.00 1.39 18.61
CA ALA A 733 -25.18 2.41 17.93
C ALA A 733 -25.93 3.12 16.78
N ALA A 734 -27.02 2.53 16.29
CA ALA A 734 -27.95 3.13 15.34
C ALA A 734 -28.72 4.33 15.93
N GLU A 735 -28.68 4.55 17.24
CA GLU A 735 -29.45 5.62 17.90
C GLU A 735 -28.79 7.01 17.85
N SER A 736 -27.54 7.12 17.37
CA SER A 736 -26.74 8.35 17.46
C SER A 736 -26.75 9.26 16.21
N GLY A 737 -27.34 8.82 15.09
CA GLY A 737 -27.63 9.69 13.95
C GLY A 737 -28.83 10.61 14.20
N PRO A 738 -29.07 11.66 13.38
CA PRO A 738 -30.30 12.44 13.49
C PRO A 738 -31.49 11.49 13.36
N ARG A 739 -32.17 11.25 14.50
CA ARG A 739 -33.20 10.21 14.68
C ARG A 739 -34.23 10.19 13.56
N LEU A 740 -34.52 11.35 12.97
CA LEU A 740 -35.44 11.49 11.86
C LEU A 740 -34.98 10.76 10.58
N ALA A 741 -33.70 10.83 10.21
CA ALA A 741 -33.19 10.21 8.98
C ALA A 741 -33.14 8.68 9.10
N HIS A 742 -32.75 8.18 10.28
CA HIS A 742 -32.75 6.74 10.58
C HIS A 742 -34.18 6.19 10.66
N TRP A 743 -35.10 6.94 11.27
CA TRP A 743 -36.51 6.57 11.36
C TRP A 743 -37.21 6.64 10.00
N LEU A 744 -36.93 7.67 9.19
CA LEU A 744 -37.41 7.77 7.80
C LEU A 744 -36.82 6.66 6.92
N GLY A 745 -35.54 6.33 7.09
CA GLY A 745 -34.89 5.22 6.41
C GLY A 745 -35.52 3.88 6.79
N ALA A 746 -35.67 3.59 8.09
CA ALA A 746 -36.30 2.37 8.59
C ALA A 746 -37.77 2.28 8.18
N ALA A 747 -38.53 3.37 8.25
CA ALA A 747 -39.92 3.44 7.80
C ALA A 747 -40.03 3.24 6.28
N LEU A 748 -39.12 3.80 5.50
CA LEU A 748 -39.05 3.60 4.05
C LEU A 748 -38.67 2.14 3.72
N SER A 749 -37.69 1.56 4.41
CA SER A 749 -37.31 0.16 4.26
C SER A 749 -38.45 -0.78 4.66
N LEU A 750 -39.15 -0.51 5.76
CA LEU A 750 -40.34 -1.27 6.18
C LEU A 750 -41.51 -1.09 5.21
N ALA A 751 -41.71 0.10 4.65
CA ALA A 751 -42.74 0.35 3.63
C ALA A 751 -42.41 -0.33 2.30
N LEU A 752 -41.12 -0.36 1.91
CA LEU A 752 -40.64 -1.09 0.74
C LEU A 752 -40.73 -2.60 0.95
N LEU A 753 -40.39 -3.10 2.15
CA LEU A 753 -40.52 -4.50 2.51
C LEU A 753 -41.99 -4.92 2.58
N ALA A 754 -42.86 -4.13 3.20
CA ALA A 754 -44.30 -4.37 3.26
C ALA A 754 -44.93 -4.27 1.86
N GLY A 755 -44.52 -3.30 1.04
CA GLY A 755 -44.91 -3.18 -0.35
C GLY A 755 -44.44 -4.38 -1.18
N PHE A 756 -43.23 -4.88 -0.93
CA PHE A 756 -42.70 -6.07 -1.58
C PHE A 756 -43.42 -7.34 -1.14
N ILE A 757 -43.68 -7.51 0.15
CA ILE A 757 -44.49 -8.62 0.70
C ILE A 757 -45.91 -8.55 0.15
N TRP A 758 -46.50 -7.36 0.06
CA TRP A 758 -47.81 -7.14 -0.53
C TRP A 758 -47.83 -7.52 -2.02
N ILE A 759 -46.84 -7.08 -2.80
CA ILE A 759 -46.66 -7.47 -4.21
C ILE A 759 -46.47 -8.99 -4.32
N ALA A 760 -45.64 -9.59 -3.47
CA ALA A 760 -45.35 -11.02 -3.48
C ALA A 760 -46.59 -11.86 -3.12
N TRP A 761 -47.37 -11.40 -2.13
CA TRP A 761 -48.63 -12.02 -1.74
C TRP A 761 -49.67 -11.96 -2.87
N HIS A 762 -49.79 -10.82 -3.56
CA HIS A 762 -50.76 -10.65 -4.64
C HIS A 762 -50.30 -11.24 -5.98
N HIS A 763 -49.01 -11.52 -6.13
CA HIS A 763 -48.43 -12.12 -7.33
C HIS A 763 -47.68 -13.41 -7.00
N ALA A 764 -48.37 -14.55 -7.16
CA ALA A 764 -47.80 -15.90 -6.96
C ALA A 764 -46.47 -16.14 -7.72
N PHE A 765 -46.25 -15.45 -8.84
CA PHE A 765 -44.98 -15.48 -9.57
C PHE A 765 -43.82 -14.88 -8.75
N VAL A 766 -44.02 -13.71 -8.13
CA VAL A 766 -43.01 -13.03 -7.31
C VAL A 766 -42.71 -13.86 -6.06
N TRP A 767 -43.75 -14.41 -5.41
CA TRP A 767 -43.56 -15.32 -4.27
C TRP A 767 -42.75 -16.56 -4.62
N ARG A 768 -43.06 -17.23 -5.75
CA ARG A 768 -42.28 -18.38 -6.23
C ARG A 768 -40.82 -18.00 -6.51
N ARG A 769 -40.57 -16.82 -7.09
CA ARG A 769 -39.21 -16.33 -7.34
C ARG A 769 -38.41 -16.10 -6.05
N VAL A 770 -39.01 -15.44 -5.06
CA VAL A 770 -38.40 -15.24 -3.75
C VAL A 770 -38.10 -16.58 -3.07
N LEU A 771 -39.03 -17.53 -3.13
CA LEU A 771 -38.80 -18.88 -2.60
C LEU A 771 -37.70 -19.64 -3.35
N THR A 772 -37.50 -19.43 -4.65
CA THR A 772 -36.38 -20.03 -5.40
C THR A 772 -35.03 -19.34 -5.13
N LEU A 773 -35.06 -18.05 -4.77
CA LEU A 773 -33.86 -17.26 -4.46
C LEU A 773 -33.17 -17.76 -3.19
N ILE A 774 -33.92 -18.12 -2.16
CA ILE A 774 -33.39 -18.61 -0.87
C ILE A 774 -32.48 -19.85 -1.04
N PRO A 775 -32.93 -20.98 -1.62
CA PRO A 775 -32.08 -22.15 -1.81
C PRO A 775 -30.94 -21.90 -2.80
N THR A 776 -31.14 -20.99 -3.77
CA THR A 776 -30.07 -20.60 -4.71
C THR A 776 -28.93 -19.88 -3.98
N LEU A 777 -29.26 -18.88 -3.15
CA LEU A 777 -28.27 -18.16 -2.35
C LEU A 777 -27.61 -19.09 -1.31
N ALA A 778 -28.35 -20.03 -0.74
CA ALA A 778 -27.79 -21.04 0.16
C ALA A 778 -26.80 -22.00 -0.53
N ALA A 779 -27.08 -22.41 -1.78
CA ALA A 779 -26.13 -23.20 -2.55
C ALA A 779 -24.88 -22.38 -2.92
N ILE A 780 -25.07 -21.11 -3.30
CA ILE A 780 -23.98 -20.20 -3.63
C ILE A 780 -23.09 -19.93 -2.42
N SER A 781 -23.65 -19.72 -1.22
CA SER A 781 -22.86 -19.46 -0.01
C SER A 781 -21.95 -20.64 0.33
N VAL A 782 -22.42 -21.89 0.17
CA VAL A 782 -21.60 -23.10 0.34
C VAL A 782 -20.46 -23.12 -0.68
N ILE A 783 -20.77 -22.89 -1.96
CA ILE A 783 -19.76 -22.90 -3.03
C ILE A 783 -18.68 -21.86 -2.78
N ILE A 784 -19.07 -20.62 -2.47
CA ILE A 784 -18.14 -19.51 -2.19
C ILE A 784 -17.23 -19.87 -1.02
N PHE A 785 -17.79 -20.36 0.08
CA PHE A 785 -17.03 -20.68 1.28
C PHE A 785 -15.92 -21.70 1.02
N PHE A 786 -16.21 -22.77 0.28
CA PHE A 786 -15.23 -23.81 -0.03
C PHE A 786 -14.25 -23.42 -1.14
N ILE A 787 -14.68 -22.67 -2.17
CA ILE A 787 -13.79 -22.25 -3.26
C ILE A 787 -12.71 -21.29 -2.75
N VAL A 788 -13.06 -20.35 -1.87
CA VAL A 788 -12.10 -19.38 -1.33
C VAL A 788 -11.03 -20.06 -0.47
N GLN A 789 -11.33 -21.22 0.12
CA GLN A 789 -10.40 -22.02 0.92
C GLN A 789 -9.69 -23.13 0.13
N ALA A 790 -9.97 -23.27 -1.18
CA ALA A 790 -9.37 -24.31 -2.01
C ALA A 790 -7.86 -24.11 -2.30
N PRO A 791 -7.33 -22.87 -2.42
CA PRO A 791 -5.88 -22.67 -2.57
C PRO A 791 -5.09 -23.25 -1.38
N PRO A 792 -3.89 -23.82 -1.63
CA PRO A 792 -3.07 -24.35 -0.54
C PRO A 792 -2.48 -23.21 0.30
N GLY A 793 -2.81 -23.18 1.59
CA GLY A 793 -2.38 -22.14 2.53
C GLY A 793 -3.55 -21.35 3.11
N ASP A 794 -3.34 -20.68 4.24
CA ASP A 794 -4.29 -19.75 4.84
C ASP A 794 -3.55 -18.52 5.39
N PHE A 795 -4.30 -17.45 5.71
CA PHE A 795 -3.75 -16.22 6.26
C PHE A 795 -2.84 -16.47 7.48
N ILE A 796 -3.20 -17.42 8.33
CA ILE A 796 -2.41 -17.78 9.53
C ILE A 796 -1.07 -18.38 9.14
N THR A 797 -1.04 -19.25 8.13
CA THR A 797 0.15 -19.88 7.60
C THR A 797 1.07 -18.81 7.03
N SER A 798 0.54 -17.91 6.18
CA SER A 798 1.28 -16.77 5.65
C SER A 798 1.85 -15.87 6.76
N LYS A 799 1.04 -15.54 7.78
CA LYS A 799 1.48 -14.74 8.94
C LYS A 799 2.51 -15.48 9.81
N SER A 800 2.38 -16.79 9.97
CA SER A 800 3.31 -17.61 10.76
C SER A 800 4.72 -17.59 10.19
N MET A 801 4.80 -17.54 8.86
CA MET A 801 6.06 -17.52 8.15
C MET A 801 6.71 -16.14 8.22
N GLU A 802 5.93 -15.07 8.11
CA GLU A 802 6.40 -13.70 8.36
C GLU A 802 7.01 -13.57 9.77
N LEU A 803 6.28 -14.01 10.80
CA LEU A 803 6.76 -13.97 12.18
C LEU A 803 7.99 -14.86 12.40
N SER A 804 8.07 -16.01 11.73
CA SER A 804 9.22 -16.92 11.78
C SER A 804 10.47 -16.35 11.11
N LEU A 805 10.32 -15.56 10.04
CA LEU A 805 11.44 -14.88 9.36
C LEU A 805 12.05 -13.80 10.25
N ASN A 806 11.23 -13.12 11.06
CA ASN A 806 11.68 -12.10 12.00
C ASN A 806 12.28 -12.69 13.29
N GLY A 807 12.18 -14.00 13.48
CA GLY A 807 12.79 -14.72 14.60
C GLY A 807 12.02 -14.65 15.91
N ASP A 808 10.73 -14.27 15.88
CA ASP A 808 9.89 -13.99 17.06
C ASP A 808 9.66 -15.23 17.97
N PRO A 809 10.11 -15.20 19.23
CA PRO A 809 9.89 -16.28 20.20
C PRO A 809 8.41 -16.55 20.55
N SER A 810 7.54 -15.54 20.39
CA SER A 810 6.12 -15.58 20.75
C SER A 810 5.19 -15.85 19.56
N ALA A 811 5.74 -16.07 18.36
CA ALA A 811 4.98 -16.32 17.15
C ALA A 811 3.92 -17.41 17.36
N GLY A 812 4.24 -18.47 18.10
CA GLY A 812 3.29 -19.53 18.45
C GLY A 812 2.05 -19.03 19.21
N ALA A 813 2.22 -18.17 20.21
CA ALA A 813 1.10 -17.66 21.01
C ALA A 813 0.22 -16.66 20.23
N GLN A 814 0.84 -15.80 19.44
CA GLN A 814 0.11 -14.88 18.54
C GLN A 814 -0.65 -15.65 17.46
N LEU A 815 -0.02 -16.67 16.86
CA LEU A 815 -0.68 -17.51 15.86
C LEU A 815 -1.81 -18.33 16.46
N GLU A 816 -1.66 -18.82 17.69
CA GLU A 816 -2.74 -19.50 18.39
C GLU A 816 -3.90 -18.55 18.69
N ASP A 817 -3.61 -17.31 19.08
CA ASP A 817 -4.64 -16.27 19.27
C ASP A 817 -5.35 -15.94 17.95
N LEU A 818 -4.61 -15.77 16.85
CA LEU A 818 -5.19 -15.54 15.52
C LEU A 818 -6.01 -16.75 15.02
N ARG A 819 -5.54 -17.98 15.26
CA ARG A 819 -6.30 -19.20 14.96
C ARG A 819 -7.63 -19.22 15.71
N LYS A 820 -7.62 -18.91 17.02
CA LYS A 820 -8.83 -18.80 17.84
C LYS A 820 -9.72 -17.63 17.39
N THR A 821 -9.11 -16.50 17.02
CA THR A 821 -9.82 -15.29 16.53
C THR A 821 -10.68 -15.60 15.32
N PHE A 822 -10.08 -16.28 14.35
CA PHE A 822 -10.71 -16.60 13.08
C PHE A 822 -11.26 -18.03 13.06
N ARG A 823 -11.26 -18.74 14.20
CA ARG A 823 -11.82 -20.09 14.38
C ARG A 823 -11.27 -21.13 13.39
N PHE A 824 -10.01 -20.97 12.98
CA PHE A 824 -9.32 -21.92 12.10
C PHE A 824 -9.02 -23.26 12.78
N ASP A 825 -9.17 -23.33 14.10
CA ASP A 825 -9.10 -24.57 14.89
C ASP A 825 -10.39 -25.41 14.82
N GLU A 826 -11.49 -24.84 14.33
CA GLU A 826 -12.78 -25.55 14.20
C GLU A 826 -12.90 -26.30 12.86
N PRO A 827 -13.70 -27.39 12.78
CA PRO A 827 -13.96 -28.08 11.53
C PRO A 827 -14.59 -27.16 10.46
N PRO A 828 -14.30 -27.34 9.15
CA PRO A 828 -14.78 -26.43 8.10
C PRO A 828 -16.29 -26.21 8.07
N LEU A 829 -17.08 -27.25 8.41
CA LEU A 829 -18.53 -27.13 8.49
C LEU A 829 -19.00 -26.21 9.62
N GLN A 830 -18.27 -26.21 10.74
CA GLN A 830 -18.55 -25.35 11.89
C GLN A 830 -18.17 -23.90 11.58
N GLN A 831 -17.03 -23.68 10.95
CA GLN A 831 -16.63 -22.37 10.43
C GLN A 831 -17.66 -21.80 9.46
N TYR A 832 -18.21 -22.63 8.55
CA TYR A 832 -19.30 -22.21 7.67
C TYR A 832 -20.56 -21.82 8.46
N ALA A 833 -20.93 -22.63 9.45
CA ALA A 833 -22.12 -22.35 10.26
C ALA A 833 -22.00 -21.04 11.05
N ASP A 834 -20.79 -20.69 11.46
CA ASP A 834 -20.47 -19.45 12.17
C ASP A 834 -20.42 -18.25 11.24
N TRP A 835 -19.76 -18.39 10.09
CA TRP A 835 -19.74 -17.36 9.06
C TRP A 835 -21.16 -17.00 8.61
N MET A 836 -22.04 -18.00 8.45
CA MET A 836 -23.46 -17.78 8.17
C MET A 836 -24.25 -17.23 9.36
N GLY A 837 -23.80 -17.46 10.59
CA GLY A 837 -24.49 -17.04 11.81
C GLY A 837 -25.61 -17.98 12.24
N PHE A 838 -25.52 -19.28 11.95
CA PHE A 838 -26.51 -20.26 12.41
C PHE A 838 -26.51 -20.43 13.94
N LYS A 839 -25.33 -20.31 14.59
CA LYS A 839 -25.23 -20.38 16.06
C LYS A 839 -26.05 -19.29 16.75
N TRP A 840 -26.18 -18.12 16.15
CA TRP A 840 -27.00 -17.01 16.67
C TRP A 840 -28.46 -17.41 16.92
N PHE A 841 -29.06 -18.25 16.07
CA PHE A 841 -30.46 -18.69 16.24
C PHE A 841 -30.66 -19.63 17.43
N VAL A 842 -29.57 -20.14 18.01
CA VAL A 842 -29.59 -20.98 19.22
C VAL A 842 -29.17 -20.18 20.44
N THR A 843 -28.17 -19.31 20.32
CA THR A 843 -27.59 -18.59 21.47
C THR A 843 -28.18 -17.20 21.71
N PHE A 844 -28.72 -16.57 20.66
CA PHE A 844 -29.16 -15.17 20.62
C PHE A 844 -28.10 -14.16 21.09
N ARG A 845 -26.81 -14.54 21.02
CA ARG A 845 -25.69 -13.68 21.45
C ARG A 845 -25.19 -12.86 20.26
N PRO A 846 -24.96 -11.54 20.42
CA PRO A 846 -24.40 -10.71 19.35
C PRO A 846 -23.07 -11.23 18.78
N ALA A 847 -22.24 -11.89 19.60
CA ALA A 847 -20.95 -12.46 19.17
C ALA A 847 -21.09 -13.65 18.19
N ASP A 848 -22.27 -14.28 18.14
CA ASP A 848 -22.55 -15.41 17.23
C ASP A 848 -23.24 -14.96 15.93
N ALA A 849 -23.46 -13.65 15.76
CA ALA A 849 -24.03 -13.08 14.55
C ALA A 849 -23.06 -13.26 13.37
N GLY A 850 -23.58 -13.81 12.27
CA GLY A 850 -22.89 -13.93 11.00
C GLY A 850 -23.69 -13.29 9.87
N LEU A 851 -23.51 -13.80 8.64
CA LEU A 851 -24.04 -13.20 7.43
C LEU A 851 -25.56 -13.04 7.44
N LEU A 852 -26.30 -13.98 8.04
CA LEU A 852 -27.77 -13.93 8.14
C LEU A 852 -28.29 -12.81 9.05
N GLN A 853 -27.50 -12.37 10.01
CA GLN A 853 -27.81 -11.23 10.89
C GLN A 853 -27.24 -9.91 10.34
N GLY A 854 -26.67 -9.94 9.13
CA GLY A 854 -26.04 -8.78 8.49
C GLY A 854 -24.61 -8.53 8.95
N ASN A 855 -23.96 -9.47 9.65
CA ASN A 855 -22.54 -9.38 10.00
C ASN A 855 -21.69 -10.06 8.92
N LEU A 856 -20.95 -9.27 8.14
CA LEU A 856 -20.08 -9.77 7.07
C LEU A 856 -18.73 -10.32 7.60
N GLY A 857 -18.55 -10.38 8.91
CA GLY A 857 -17.36 -10.89 9.56
C GLY A 857 -16.26 -9.84 9.71
N ARG A 858 -15.03 -10.32 9.95
CA ARG A 858 -13.85 -9.48 10.16
C ARG A 858 -12.81 -9.78 9.07
N SER A 859 -12.16 -8.74 8.58
CA SER A 859 -10.99 -8.88 7.71
C SER A 859 -9.83 -9.44 8.53
N MET A 860 -9.17 -10.46 8.02
CA MET A 860 -7.98 -11.05 8.64
C MET A 860 -6.77 -10.13 8.53
N ALA A 861 -6.61 -9.46 7.38
CA ALA A 861 -5.48 -8.59 7.13
C ALA A 861 -5.50 -7.30 7.97
N SER A 862 -6.69 -6.70 8.14
CA SER A 862 -6.86 -5.41 8.86
C SER A 862 -7.45 -5.55 10.25
N ASN A 863 -7.97 -6.72 10.62
CA ASN A 863 -8.73 -6.98 11.85
C ASN A 863 -9.95 -6.05 12.05
N LEU A 864 -10.45 -5.44 10.97
CA LEU A 864 -11.61 -4.54 10.95
C LEU A 864 -12.91 -5.28 10.59
N PRO A 865 -14.07 -4.85 11.12
CA PRO A 865 -15.37 -5.37 10.70
C PRO A 865 -15.64 -5.07 9.22
N VAL A 866 -15.94 -6.09 8.43
CA VAL A 866 -16.12 -5.99 6.97
C VAL A 866 -17.23 -5.01 6.58
N ASN A 867 -18.29 -4.93 7.39
CA ASN A 867 -19.39 -3.97 7.23
C ASN A 867 -18.92 -2.52 7.14
N GLU A 868 -17.99 -2.12 8.01
CA GLU A 868 -17.49 -0.75 8.06
C GLU A 868 -16.58 -0.44 6.87
N ILE A 869 -15.86 -1.45 6.37
CA ILE A 869 -14.98 -1.29 5.21
C ILE A 869 -15.80 -1.17 3.92
N LEU A 870 -16.91 -1.92 3.80
CA LEU A 870 -17.70 -1.98 2.57
C LEU A 870 -18.82 -0.94 2.47
N GLY A 871 -19.35 -0.43 3.60
CA GLY A 871 -20.58 0.39 3.65
C GLY A 871 -20.64 1.53 2.63
N ASP A 872 -19.69 2.46 2.69
CA ASP A 872 -19.68 3.63 1.77
C ASP A 872 -19.38 3.22 0.32
N ARG A 873 -18.50 2.24 0.14
CA ARG A 873 -18.06 1.76 -1.19
C ARG A 873 -19.17 1.02 -1.91
N LEU A 874 -20.06 0.34 -1.17
CA LEU A 874 -21.28 -0.27 -1.67
C LEU A 874 -22.22 0.76 -2.28
N ALA A 875 -22.47 1.85 -1.55
CA ALA A 875 -23.32 2.93 -2.04
C ALA A 875 -22.75 3.54 -3.33
N LEU A 876 -21.45 3.83 -3.36
CA LEU A 876 -20.77 4.38 -4.54
C LEU A 876 -20.77 3.41 -5.72
N THR A 877 -20.54 2.12 -5.47
CA THR A 877 -20.61 1.07 -6.51
C THR A 877 -22.02 0.97 -7.10
N PHE A 878 -23.05 1.06 -6.26
CA PHE A 878 -24.44 1.07 -6.70
C PHE A 878 -24.77 2.32 -7.53
N VAL A 879 -24.37 3.51 -7.08
CA VAL A 879 -24.60 4.78 -7.79
C VAL A 879 -23.92 4.76 -9.17
N ILE A 880 -22.64 4.39 -9.25
CA ILE A 880 -21.92 4.28 -10.53
C ILE A 880 -22.61 3.28 -11.45
N SER A 881 -22.97 2.10 -10.92
CA SER A 881 -23.62 1.06 -11.72
C SER A 881 -24.97 1.51 -12.25
N PHE A 882 -25.78 2.14 -11.40
CA PHE A 882 -27.10 2.65 -11.75
C PHE A 882 -27.02 3.75 -12.82
N LEU A 883 -26.13 4.73 -12.65
CA LEU A 883 -25.89 5.78 -13.65
C LEU A 883 -25.39 5.19 -14.97
N THR A 884 -24.51 4.20 -14.92
CA THR A 884 -24.02 3.48 -16.12
C THR A 884 -25.16 2.81 -16.88
N ILE A 885 -26.08 2.14 -16.18
CA ILE A 885 -27.26 1.51 -16.81
C ILE A 885 -28.14 2.58 -17.47
N LEU A 886 -28.42 3.68 -16.77
CA LEU A 886 -29.25 4.76 -17.30
C LEU A 886 -28.65 5.37 -18.57
N VAL A 887 -27.36 5.72 -18.55
CA VAL A 887 -26.65 6.28 -19.72
C VAL A 887 -26.62 5.27 -20.86
N THR A 888 -26.33 4.00 -20.55
CA THR A 888 -26.32 2.91 -21.54
C THR A 888 -27.66 2.81 -22.25
N TRP A 889 -28.77 2.79 -21.50
CA TRP A 889 -30.10 2.66 -22.07
C TRP A 889 -30.54 3.92 -22.82
N PHE A 890 -30.23 5.09 -22.27
CA PHE A 890 -30.52 6.39 -22.88
C PHE A 890 -29.89 6.52 -24.28
N ILE A 891 -28.69 5.98 -24.47
CA ILE A 891 -27.99 6.00 -25.76
C ILE A 891 -28.38 4.79 -26.63
N ALA A 892 -28.41 3.58 -26.07
CA ALA A 892 -28.61 2.36 -26.84
C ALA A 892 -30.02 2.23 -27.42
N LEU A 893 -31.05 2.67 -26.69
CA LEU A 893 -32.44 2.52 -27.14
C LEU A 893 -32.75 3.37 -28.38
N PRO A 894 -32.48 4.70 -28.43
CA PRO A 894 -32.75 5.49 -29.62
C PRO A 894 -31.95 5.02 -30.83
N ILE A 895 -30.67 4.70 -30.64
CA ILE A 895 -29.78 4.26 -31.72
C ILE A 895 -30.22 2.90 -32.26
N GLY A 896 -30.49 1.94 -31.37
CA GLY A 896 -30.95 0.61 -31.75
C GLY A 896 -32.32 0.63 -32.44
N ILE A 897 -33.24 1.46 -31.97
CA ILE A 897 -34.55 1.68 -32.61
C ILE A 897 -34.37 2.27 -34.01
N TYR A 898 -33.57 3.34 -34.14
CA TYR A 898 -33.31 3.98 -35.43
C TYR A 898 -32.70 2.99 -36.45
N SER A 899 -31.69 2.26 -36.00
CA SER A 899 -30.94 1.27 -36.79
C SER A 899 -31.84 0.11 -37.27
N ALA A 900 -32.80 -0.33 -36.46
CA ALA A 900 -33.78 -1.35 -36.86
C ALA A 900 -34.90 -0.84 -37.76
N VAL A 901 -35.31 0.43 -37.63
CA VAL A 901 -36.37 1.02 -38.47
C VAL A 901 -35.84 1.40 -39.85
N LYS A 902 -34.57 1.80 -39.94
CA LYS A 902 -33.89 2.16 -41.18
C LYS A 902 -32.68 1.25 -41.46
N PRO A 903 -32.88 -0.07 -41.58
CA PRO A 903 -31.77 -1.00 -41.75
C PRO A 903 -31.07 -0.76 -43.09
N TYR A 904 -29.75 -0.98 -43.10
CA TYR A 904 -28.89 -0.87 -44.29
C TYR A 904 -28.77 0.55 -44.87
N THR A 905 -29.14 1.57 -44.09
CA THR A 905 -28.90 2.97 -44.44
C THR A 905 -27.51 3.43 -44.02
N LEU A 906 -27.00 4.53 -44.59
CA LEU A 906 -25.72 5.12 -44.16
C LEU A 906 -25.70 5.43 -42.66
N GLY A 907 -26.82 5.90 -42.09
CA GLY A 907 -26.95 6.13 -40.66
C GLY A 907 -26.86 4.85 -39.82
N ASP A 908 -27.46 3.75 -40.29
CA ASP A 908 -27.34 2.43 -39.65
C ASP A 908 -25.89 1.93 -39.66
N TYR A 909 -25.21 2.01 -40.81
CA TYR A 909 -23.80 1.63 -40.92
C TYR A 909 -22.89 2.48 -40.03
N PHE A 910 -23.09 3.80 -39.99
CA PHE A 910 -22.30 4.71 -39.16
C PHE A 910 -22.48 4.42 -37.67
N LEU A 911 -23.72 4.30 -37.19
CA LEU A 911 -24.01 4.02 -35.79
C LEU A 911 -23.53 2.62 -35.38
N THR A 912 -23.64 1.63 -36.28
CA THR A 912 -23.12 0.28 -36.06
C THR A 912 -21.58 0.27 -36.01
N LEU A 913 -20.91 1.07 -36.85
CA LEU A 913 -19.46 1.23 -36.84
C LEU A 913 -18.99 1.83 -35.51
N ILE A 914 -19.64 2.89 -35.02
CA ILE A 914 -19.35 3.47 -33.70
C ILE A 914 -19.53 2.42 -32.61
N GLY A 915 -20.61 1.62 -32.67
CA GLY A 915 -20.81 0.50 -31.76
C GLY A 915 -19.67 -0.53 -31.82
N PHE A 916 -19.19 -0.89 -33.02
CA PHE A 916 -18.05 -1.78 -33.15
C PHE A 916 -16.77 -1.23 -32.53
N VAL A 917 -16.46 0.05 -32.76
CA VAL A 917 -15.32 0.71 -32.12
C VAL A 917 -15.45 0.64 -30.60
N GLY A 918 -16.63 0.96 -30.04
CA GLY A 918 -16.89 0.88 -28.60
C GLY A 918 -16.73 -0.52 -28.00
N MET A 919 -17.01 -1.59 -28.74
CA MET A 919 -16.73 -2.97 -28.30
C MET A 919 -15.27 -3.38 -28.45
N SER A 920 -14.54 -2.80 -29.41
CA SER A 920 -13.16 -3.17 -29.71
C SER A 920 -12.14 -2.46 -28.82
N VAL A 921 -12.49 -1.31 -28.24
CA VAL A 921 -11.60 -0.58 -27.32
C VAL A 921 -11.67 -1.21 -25.92
N PRO A 922 -10.54 -1.68 -25.35
CA PRO A 922 -10.51 -2.15 -23.97
C PRO A 922 -10.94 -1.05 -22.98
N PRO A 923 -11.84 -1.31 -22.02
CA PRO A 923 -12.35 -0.28 -21.10
C PRO A 923 -11.25 0.41 -20.28
N PHE A 924 -10.23 -0.32 -19.83
CA PHE A 924 -9.11 0.27 -19.08
C PHE A 924 -8.29 1.25 -19.94
N LEU A 925 -8.12 0.96 -21.24
CA LEU A 925 -7.41 1.86 -22.15
C LEU A 925 -8.23 3.13 -22.38
N LEU A 926 -9.55 2.99 -22.54
CA LEU A 926 -10.46 4.13 -22.62
C LEU A 926 -10.42 4.97 -21.33
N ALA A 927 -10.31 4.34 -20.16
CA ALA A 927 -10.14 5.04 -18.89
C ALA A 927 -8.87 5.89 -18.88
N LEU A 928 -7.72 5.33 -19.30
CA LEU A 928 -6.45 6.08 -19.37
C LEU A 928 -6.53 7.27 -20.32
N VAL A 929 -7.10 7.07 -21.52
CA VAL A 929 -7.26 8.14 -22.52
C VAL A 929 -8.19 9.24 -22.00
N LEU A 930 -9.33 8.87 -21.41
CA LEU A 930 -10.28 9.85 -20.86
C LEU A 930 -9.72 10.56 -19.63
N MET A 931 -8.94 9.88 -18.79
CA MET A 931 -8.27 10.48 -17.64
C MET A 931 -7.21 11.50 -18.07
N TYR A 932 -6.42 11.19 -19.10
CA TYR A 932 -5.49 12.14 -19.69
C TYR A 932 -6.24 13.33 -20.32
N ALA A 933 -7.27 13.06 -21.13
CA ALA A 933 -8.04 14.10 -21.80
C ALA A 933 -8.83 14.99 -20.81
N SER A 934 -9.32 14.44 -19.70
CA SER A 934 -9.99 15.23 -18.65
C SER A 934 -9.02 16.19 -17.97
N GLY A 935 -7.78 15.75 -17.72
CA GLY A 935 -6.74 16.61 -17.17
C GLY A 935 -6.38 17.74 -18.13
N GLU A 936 -6.04 17.39 -19.37
CA GLU A 936 -5.52 18.33 -20.37
C GLU A 936 -6.58 19.34 -20.85
N TYR A 937 -7.76 18.86 -21.25
CA TYR A 937 -8.75 19.72 -21.91
C TYR A 937 -9.76 20.36 -20.95
N PHE A 938 -9.98 19.73 -19.78
CA PHE A 938 -11.00 20.16 -18.84
C PHE A 938 -10.43 20.59 -17.49
N GLY A 939 -9.12 20.39 -17.24
CA GLY A 939 -8.49 20.70 -15.96
C GLY A 939 -9.00 19.84 -14.80
N VAL A 940 -9.59 18.67 -15.09
CA VAL A 940 -10.17 17.78 -14.07
C VAL A 940 -9.30 16.52 -13.96
N ASN A 941 -8.70 16.32 -12.78
CA ASN A 941 -8.02 15.05 -12.48
C ASN A 941 -9.05 14.00 -12.05
N VAL A 942 -9.28 13.00 -12.90
CA VAL A 942 -10.31 11.98 -12.66
C VAL A 942 -9.76 10.73 -11.96
N SER A 943 -8.83 10.95 -11.04
CA SER A 943 -8.30 9.96 -10.12
C SER A 943 -9.09 10.00 -8.81
N GLY A 944 -10.17 9.23 -8.76
CA GLY A 944 -11.16 9.23 -7.68
C GLY A 944 -12.52 9.81 -8.12
N LEU A 945 -13.46 9.91 -7.17
CA LEU A 945 -14.80 10.50 -7.40
C LEU A 945 -14.93 11.94 -6.92
N PHE A 946 -13.94 12.45 -6.21
CA PHE A 946 -13.92 13.78 -5.64
C PHE A 946 -12.53 14.39 -5.81
N SER A 947 -12.46 15.71 -5.96
CA SER A 947 -11.19 16.43 -5.89
C SER A 947 -10.59 16.35 -4.48
N VAL A 948 -9.26 16.54 -4.37
CA VAL A 948 -8.53 16.48 -3.10
C VAL A 948 -9.17 17.36 -2.01
N ARG A 949 -9.67 18.54 -2.42
CA ARG A 949 -10.37 19.47 -1.53
C ARG A 949 -11.65 18.88 -0.93
N TYR A 950 -12.52 18.30 -1.76
CA TYR A 950 -13.83 17.79 -1.32
C TYR A 950 -13.80 16.34 -0.83
N ALA A 951 -12.74 15.60 -1.12
CA ALA A 951 -12.50 14.27 -0.56
C ALA A 951 -12.36 14.33 0.98
N ALA A 952 -11.78 15.41 1.51
CA ALA A 952 -11.58 15.67 2.94
C ALA A 952 -12.87 15.94 3.73
N ASP A 953 -13.83 16.61 3.08
CA ASP A 953 -15.02 17.15 3.74
C ASP A 953 -16.01 16.01 4.07
N PRO A 954 -16.30 15.71 5.35
CA PRO A 954 -17.22 14.63 5.71
C PRO A 954 -18.68 15.00 5.39
N ALA A 955 -19.01 16.29 5.34
CA ALA A 955 -20.35 16.76 5.10
C ALA A 955 -20.67 16.86 3.60
N TRP A 956 -21.89 16.47 3.23
CA TRP A 956 -22.42 16.74 1.90
C TRP A 956 -22.72 18.24 1.77
N SER A 957 -21.92 18.93 0.96
CA SER A 957 -22.18 20.30 0.53
C SER A 957 -22.64 20.33 -0.92
N TRP A 958 -23.28 21.41 -1.33
CA TRP A 958 -23.61 21.62 -2.74
C TRP A 958 -22.36 21.61 -3.63
N GLY A 959 -21.25 22.19 -3.14
CA GLY A 959 -19.96 22.14 -3.83
C GLY A 959 -19.45 20.71 -4.03
N LYS A 960 -19.52 19.87 -3.00
CA LYS A 960 -19.13 18.45 -3.07
C LYS A 960 -20.03 17.64 -4.01
N PHE A 961 -21.32 17.96 -4.09
CA PHE A 961 -22.23 17.33 -5.04
C PHE A 961 -21.91 17.71 -6.49
N VAL A 962 -21.62 18.99 -6.76
CA VAL A 962 -21.18 19.44 -8.09
C VAL A 962 -19.84 18.82 -8.47
N ASP A 963 -18.90 18.76 -7.53
CA ASP A 963 -17.61 18.09 -7.70
C ASP A 963 -17.79 16.61 -8.07
N LEU A 964 -18.67 15.87 -7.38
CA LEU A 964 -19.01 14.49 -7.76
C LEU A 964 -19.51 14.41 -9.21
N LEU A 965 -20.40 15.30 -9.64
CA LEU A 965 -20.92 15.30 -11.02
C LEU A 965 -19.81 15.58 -12.06
N GLN A 966 -18.82 16.39 -11.70
CA GLN A 966 -17.65 16.67 -12.55
C GLN A 966 -16.71 15.47 -12.72
N HIS A 967 -16.72 14.51 -11.78
CA HIS A 967 -15.83 13.35 -11.82
C HIS A 967 -16.55 12.05 -12.23
N VAL A 968 -17.81 11.86 -11.83
CA VAL A 968 -18.55 10.58 -12.00
C VAL A 968 -18.85 10.23 -13.46
N TRP A 969 -18.85 11.20 -14.37
CA TRP A 969 -19.17 10.93 -15.78
C TRP A 969 -18.11 10.08 -16.47
N VAL A 970 -16.82 10.20 -16.11
CA VAL A 970 -15.74 9.40 -16.71
C VAL A 970 -15.94 7.91 -16.45
N PRO A 971 -16.06 7.42 -15.21
CA PRO A 971 -16.30 5.99 -14.98
C PRO A 971 -17.61 5.53 -15.61
N VAL A 972 -18.66 6.36 -15.62
CA VAL A 972 -19.94 6.04 -16.26
C VAL A 972 -19.79 5.86 -17.78
N ILE A 973 -19.02 6.71 -18.46
CA ILE A 973 -18.76 6.56 -19.91
C ILE A 973 -17.87 5.35 -20.17
N VAL A 974 -16.78 5.17 -19.41
CA VAL A 974 -15.87 4.03 -19.60
C VAL A 974 -16.61 2.70 -19.46
N LEU A 975 -17.40 2.56 -18.40
CA LEU A 975 -18.18 1.34 -18.15
C LEU A 975 -19.36 1.22 -19.14
N GLY A 976 -19.91 2.34 -19.58
CA GLY A 976 -21.10 2.39 -20.44
C GLY A 976 -20.85 2.16 -21.93
N VAL A 977 -19.69 2.55 -22.48
CA VAL A 977 -19.44 2.49 -23.94
C VAL A 977 -19.54 1.07 -24.49
N GLY A 978 -18.85 0.11 -23.86
CA GLY A 978 -18.90 -1.30 -24.27
C GLY A 978 -20.31 -1.88 -24.13
N SER A 979 -20.97 -1.63 -23.01
CA SER A 979 -22.35 -2.08 -22.76
C SER A 979 -23.33 -1.47 -23.76
N THR A 980 -23.20 -0.19 -24.09
CA THR A 980 -24.05 0.53 -25.06
C THR A 980 -23.94 -0.09 -26.43
N ALA A 981 -22.72 -0.37 -26.89
CA ALA A 981 -22.47 -0.98 -28.19
C ALA A 981 -23.10 -2.37 -28.33
N VAL A 982 -22.97 -3.23 -27.31
CA VAL A 982 -23.64 -4.53 -27.27
C VAL A 982 -25.17 -4.34 -27.30
N MET A 983 -25.65 -3.41 -26.49
CA MET A 983 -27.07 -3.20 -26.25
C MET A 983 -27.80 -2.59 -27.47
N ILE A 984 -27.13 -1.74 -28.26
CA ILE A 984 -27.62 -1.27 -29.58
C ILE A 984 -27.93 -2.47 -30.50
N ARG A 985 -27.03 -3.45 -30.55
CA ARG A 985 -27.17 -4.62 -31.42
C ARG A 985 -28.29 -5.53 -30.98
N VAL A 986 -28.43 -5.73 -29.66
CA VAL A 986 -29.54 -6.47 -29.07
C VAL A 986 -30.87 -5.81 -29.42
N MET A 987 -30.99 -4.48 -29.24
CA MET A 987 -32.22 -3.76 -29.63
C MET A 987 -32.51 -3.88 -31.11
N ARG A 988 -31.49 -3.70 -31.95
CA ARG A 988 -31.63 -3.75 -33.40
C ARG A 988 -32.12 -5.12 -33.85
N ALA A 989 -31.49 -6.19 -33.37
CA ALA A 989 -31.86 -7.56 -33.71
C ALA A 989 -33.29 -7.88 -33.26
N ASN A 990 -33.61 -7.63 -31.99
CA ASN A 990 -34.93 -7.90 -31.42
C ASN A 990 -36.03 -7.10 -32.13
N LEU A 991 -35.79 -5.82 -32.40
CA LEU A 991 -36.77 -4.97 -33.05
C LEU A 991 -36.98 -5.36 -34.52
N LEU A 992 -35.93 -5.76 -35.23
CA LEU A 992 -36.04 -6.27 -36.61
C LEU A 992 -36.92 -7.53 -36.70
N ASP A 993 -36.81 -8.42 -35.71
CA ASP A 993 -37.64 -9.63 -35.64
C ASP A 993 -39.10 -9.32 -35.26
N GLU A 994 -39.33 -8.38 -34.34
CA GLU A 994 -40.67 -7.96 -33.94
C GLU A 994 -41.42 -7.18 -35.03
N LEU A 995 -40.72 -6.32 -35.78
CA LEU A 995 -41.32 -5.47 -36.82
C LEU A 995 -42.04 -6.26 -37.93
N LYS A 996 -41.67 -7.52 -38.15
CA LYS A 996 -42.24 -8.41 -39.17
C LYS A 996 -43.46 -9.22 -38.68
N LYS A 997 -43.84 -9.11 -37.41
CA LYS A 997 -44.91 -9.96 -36.86
C LYS A 997 -46.31 -9.49 -37.28
N PRO A 998 -47.28 -10.43 -37.41
CA PRO A 998 -48.64 -10.12 -37.91
C PRO A 998 -49.38 -9.01 -37.15
N TYR A 999 -49.16 -8.90 -35.83
CA TYR A 999 -49.83 -7.87 -35.01
C TYR A 999 -49.34 -6.45 -35.33
N VAL A 1000 -48.09 -6.29 -35.78
CA VAL A 1000 -47.53 -4.99 -36.20
C VAL A 1000 -48.10 -4.59 -37.56
N VAL A 1001 -48.20 -5.55 -38.48
CA VAL A 1001 -48.81 -5.36 -39.81
C VAL A 1001 -50.30 -4.98 -39.67
N ALA A 1002 -51.04 -5.67 -38.80
CA ALA A 1002 -52.43 -5.35 -38.53
C ALA A 1002 -52.62 -3.97 -37.91
N ALA A 1003 -51.75 -3.57 -36.96
CA ALA A 1003 -51.78 -2.22 -36.38
C ALA A 1003 -51.46 -1.13 -37.42
N ARG A 1004 -50.55 -1.42 -38.37
CA ARG A 1004 -50.22 -0.52 -39.49
C ARG A 1004 -51.40 -0.39 -40.45
N ALA A 1005 -52.07 -1.49 -40.78
CA ALA A 1005 -53.26 -1.50 -41.63
C ALA A 1005 -54.44 -0.73 -41.00
N LYS A 1006 -54.53 -0.69 -39.66
CA LYS A 1006 -55.50 0.14 -38.92
C LYS A 1006 -55.17 1.64 -38.88
N GLY A 1007 -54.11 2.10 -39.55
CA GLY A 1007 -53.77 3.52 -39.64
C GLY A 1007 -53.18 4.14 -38.36
N VAL A 1008 -52.65 3.33 -37.44
CA VAL A 1008 -52.01 3.86 -36.22
C VAL A 1008 -50.78 4.68 -36.60
N ARG A 1009 -50.67 5.91 -36.07
CA ARG A 1009 -49.53 6.83 -36.32
C ARG A 1009 -48.18 6.12 -36.10
N PRO A 1010 -47.17 6.29 -36.99
CA PRO A 1010 -45.93 5.51 -36.99
C PRO A 1010 -45.18 5.44 -35.66
N LEU A 1011 -44.97 6.57 -34.98
CA LEU A 1011 -44.26 6.61 -33.70
C LEU A 1011 -45.05 5.93 -32.57
N LYS A 1012 -46.38 6.15 -32.54
CA LYS A 1012 -47.27 5.51 -31.57
C LYS A 1012 -47.36 4.01 -31.83
N LEU A 1013 -47.38 3.57 -33.08
CA LEU A 1013 -47.33 2.17 -33.46
C LEU A 1013 -46.02 1.54 -32.97
N LEU A 1014 -44.88 2.18 -33.27
CA LEU A 1014 -43.57 1.64 -32.97
C LEU A 1014 -43.32 1.50 -31.46
N LEU A 1015 -43.54 2.57 -30.69
CA LEU A 1015 -43.29 2.57 -29.24
C LEU A 1015 -44.27 1.68 -28.47
N LYS A 1016 -45.54 1.62 -28.89
CA LYS A 1016 -46.59 0.87 -28.17
C LYS A 1016 -46.54 -0.64 -28.40
N TYR A 1017 -46.11 -1.08 -29.59
CA TYR A 1017 -46.21 -2.49 -30.00
C TYR A 1017 -44.83 -3.18 -30.07
N PRO A 1018 -44.01 -3.06 -31.13
CA PRO A 1018 -42.78 -3.86 -31.26
C PRO A 1018 -41.65 -3.43 -30.32
N VAL A 1019 -41.49 -2.13 -30.02
CA VAL A 1019 -40.43 -1.66 -29.08
C VAL A 1019 -40.66 -2.20 -27.68
N ARG A 1020 -41.91 -2.18 -27.21
CA ARG A 1020 -42.28 -2.70 -25.88
C ARG A 1020 -41.83 -4.15 -25.69
N ILE A 1021 -41.93 -4.98 -26.73
CA ILE A 1021 -41.52 -6.39 -26.68
C ILE A 1021 -40.01 -6.54 -26.89
N ALA A 1022 -39.42 -5.76 -27.79
CA ALA A 1022 -37.98 -5.77 -28.05
C ALA A 1022 -37.13 -5.32 -26.84
N LEU A 1023 -37.74 -4.62 -25.89
CA LEU A 1023 -37.15 -4.26 -24.59
C LEU A 1023 -37.01 -5.44 -23.61
N ASN A 1024 -37.64 -6.60 -23.84
CA ASN A 1024 -37.57 -7.70 -22.90
C ASN A 1024 -36.11 -8.10 -22.57
N PRO A 1025 -35.21 -8.31 -23.54
CA PRO A 1025 -33.81 -8.65 -23.23
C PRO A 1025 -33.01 -7.53 -22.56
N PHE A 1026 -33.40 -6.26 -22.71
CA PHE A 1026 -32.80 -5.15 -21.95
C PHE A 1026 -33.11 -5.30 -20.47
N VAL A 1027 -34.38 -5.50 -20.16
CA VAL A 1027 -34.86 -5.66 -18.79
C VAL A 1027 -34.28 -6.93 -18.17
N SER A 1028 -34.27 -8.05 -18.92
CA SER A 1028 -33.63 -9.30 -18.50
C SER A 1028 -32.13 -9.16 -18.22
N GLY A 1029 -31.44 -8.30 -18.98
CA GLY A 1029 -30.00 -8.06 -18.83
C GLY A 1029 -29.61 -7.34 -17.54
N ILE A 1030 -30.53 -6.60 -16.88
CA ILE A 1030 -30.25 -5.92 -15.60
C ILE A 1030 -29.67 -6.89 -14.57
N ALA A 1031 -30.17 -8.13 -14.57
CA ALA A 1031 -29.73 -9.20 -13.68
C ALA A 1031 -28.21 -9.44 -13.72
N SER A 1032 -27.62 -9.43 -14.91
CA SER A 1032 -26.18 -9.68 -15.09
C SER A 1032 -25.34 -8.40 -15.02
N LEU A 1033 -25.95 -7.21 -15.21
CA LEU A 1033 -25.23 -5.95 -15.23
C LEU A 1033 -24.60 -5.62 -13.87
N PHE A 1034 -25.29 -5.88 -12.76
CA PHE A 1034 -24.73 -5.59 -11.42
C PHE A 1034 -23.44 -6.39 -11.13
N PRO A 1035 -23.40 -7.73 -11.25
CA PRO A 1035 -22.15 -8.48 -11.06
C PRO A 1035 -21.06 -8.12 -12.08
N GLN A 1036 -21.43 -7.90 -13.34
CA GLN A 1036 -20.47 -7.55 -14.40
C GLN A 1036 -19.84 -6.18 -14.19
N LEU A 1037 -20.59 -5.19 -13.72
CA LEU A 1037 -20.05 -3.84 -13.47
C LEU A 1037 -19.07 -3.85 -12.30
N VAL A 1038 -19.25 -4.73 -11.30
CA VAL A 1038 -18.28 -4.85 -10.21
C VAL A 1038 -17.06 -5.68 -10.60
N SER A 1039 -17.25 -6.82 -11.26
CA SER A 1039 -16.15 -7.71 -11.66
C SER A 1039 -15.37 -7.17 -12.86
N GLY A 1040 -16.06 -6.75 -13.93
CA GLY A 1040 -15.45 -6.16 -15.13
C GLY A 1040 -15.02 -4.71 -14.95
N GLY A 1041 -15.62 -3.99 -14.00
CA GLY A 1041 -15.21 -2.65 -13.62
C GLY A 1041 -14.05 -2.62 -12.61
N ALA A 1042 -13.62 -3.75 -12.03
CA ALA A 1042 -12.55 -3.75 -11.02
C ALA A 1042 -11.23 -3.18 -11.55
N ILE A 1043 -10.84 -3.53 -12.79
CA ILE A 1043 -9.64 -3.00 -13.44
C ILE A 1043 -9.81 -1.51 -13.73
N VAL A 1044 -10.97 -1.10 -14.24
CA VAL A 1044 -11.28 0.31 -14.50
C VAL A 1044 -11.26 1.12 -13.20
N ALA A 1045 -11.82 0.57 -12.12
CA ALA A 1045 -11.80 1.16 -10.79
C ALA A 1045 -10.39 1.24 -10.22
N LEU A 1046 -9.52 0.26 -10.48
CA LEU A 1046 -8.12 0.31 -10.09
C LEU A 1046 -7.37 1.42 -10.85
N VAL A 1047 -7.59 1.52 -12.16
CA VAL A 1047 -6.97 2.53 -13.04
C VAL A 1047 -7.45 3.94 -12.69
N LEU A 1048 -8.73 4.12 -12.36
CA LEU A 1048 -9.31 5.41 -11.98
C LEU A 1048 -9.23 5.67 -10.46
N SER A 1049 -8.63 4.77 -9.66
CA SER A 1049 -8.66 4.81 -8.18
C SER A 1049 -10.05 5.06 -7.58
N LEU A 1050 -11.08 4.40 -8.11
CA LEU A 1050 -12.44 4.55 -7.61
C LEU A 1050 -12.64 3.78 -6.30
N PRO A 1051 -13.27 4.40 -5.29
CA PRO A 1051 -13.57 3.75 -4.00
C PRO A 1051 -14.76 2.76 -4.14
N THR A 1052 -14.54 1.68 -4.89
CA THR A 1052 -15.54 0.64 -5.17
C THR A 1052 -15.11 -0.72 -4.60
N ILE A 1053 -16.03 -1.69 -4.64
CA ILE A 1053 -15.82 -3.05 -4.13
C ILE A 1053 -14.79 -3.83 -4.97
N GLY A 1054 -14.66 -3.54 -6.27
CA GLY A 1054 -13.83 -4.32 -7.19
C GLY A 1054 -12.36 -4.43 -6.75
N PRO A 1055 -11.63 -3.31 -6.55
CA PRO A 1055 -10.23 -3.33 -6.10
C PRO A 1055 -10.04 -4.04 -4.75
N MET A 1056 -11.00 -3.92 -3.86
CA MET A 1056 -10.94 -4.56 -2.54
C MET A 1056 -11.02 -6.07 -2.62
N LEU A 1057 -11.83 -6.61 -3.54
CA LEU A 1057 -11.96 -8.06 -3.73
C LEU A 1057 -10.63 -8.62 -4.22
N MET A 1058 -9.97 -7.92 -5.13
CA MET A 1058 -8.63 -8.29 -5.61
C MET A 1058 -7.61 -8.29 -4.45
N MET A 1059 -7.58 -7.23 -3.64
CA MET A 1059 -6.67 -7.16 -2.49
C MET A 1059 -6.95 -8.24 -1.45
N ALA A 1060 -8.23 -8.57 -1.19
CA ALA A 1060 -8.62 -9.64 -0.27
C ALA A 1060 -8.09 -11.01 -0.74
N LEU A 1061 -8.19 -11.28 -2.04
CA LEU A 1061 -7.70 -12.52 -2.65
C LEU A 1061 -6.17 -12.59 -2.62
N LEU A 1062 -5.47 -11.49 -2.90
CA LEU A 1062 -4.00 -11.44 -2.86
C LEU A 1062 -3.43 -11.58 -1.44
N ASN A 1063 -4.14 -11.06 -0.43
CA ASN A 1063 -3.75 -11.15 0.98
C ASN A 1063 -4.27 -12.42 1.69
N GLU A 1064 -4.90 -13.35 0.95
CA GLU A 1064 -5.51 -14.57 1.51
C GLU A 1064 -6.52 -14.30 2.65
N ASP A 1065 -7.21 -13.15 2.59
CA ASP A 1065 -8.22 -12.75 3.57
C ASP A 1065 -9.56 -13.45 3.26
N THR A 1066 -9.67 -14.71 3.67
CA THR A 1066 -10.71 -15.63 3.21
C THR A 1066 -12.13 -15.17 3.57
N TYR A 1067 -12.36 -14.72 4.80
CA TYR A 1067 -13.70 -14.23 5.20
C TYR A 1067 -14.06 -12.92 4.51
N PHE A 1068 -13.09 -12.01 4.31
CA PHE A 1068 -13.36 -10.78 3.59
C PHE A 1068 -13.73 -11.07 2.12
N ALA A 1069 -12.95 -11.91 1.43
CA ALA A 1069 -13.23 -12.32 0.06
C ALA A 1069 -14.57 -13.07 -0.07
N ALA A 1070 -14.86 -14.02 0.82
CA ALA A 1070 -16.10 -14.79 0.82
C ALA A 1070 -17.33 -13.89 1.03
N SER A 1071 -17.29 -12.98 1.99
CA SER A 1071 -18.38 -12.03 2.25
C SER A 1071 -18.61 -11.08 1.08
N MET A 1072 -17.56 -10.63 0.40
CA MET A 1072 -17.66 -9.82 -0.81
C MET A 1072 -18.30 -10.58 -1.98
N LEU A 1073 -17.87 -11.82 -2.22
CA LEU A 1073 -18.47 -12.68 -3.27
C LEU A 1073 -19.93 -13.00 -2.97
N MET A 1074 -20.28 -13.20 -1.69
CA MET A 1074 -21.66 -13.42 -1.28
C MET A 1074 -22.51 -12.18 -1.53
N LEU A 1075 -22.00 -11.00 -1.21
CA LEU A 1075 -22.66 -9.73 -1.46
C LEU A 1075 -22.89 -9.47 -2.95
N LEU A 1076 -21.92 -9.79 -3.80
CA LEU A 1076 -22.07 -9.74 -5.27
C LEU A 1076 -23.16 -10.69 -5.76
N SER A 1077 -23.24 -11.87 -5.16
CA SER A 1077 -24.25 -12.87 -5.48
C SER A 1077 -25.65 -12.39 -5.07
N VAL A 1078 -25.77 -11.75 -3.90
CA VAL A 1078 -27.01 -11.10 -3.45
C VAL A 1078 -27.42 -9.96 -4.38
N LEU A 1079 -26.47 -9.12 -4.82
CA LEU A 1079 -26.75 -8.06 -5.78
C LEU A 1079 -27.20 -8.60 -7.15
N GLY A 1080 -26.60 -9.69 -7.64
CA GLY A 1080 -27.04 -10.35 -8.87
C GLY A 1080 -28.42 -11.00 -8.75
N ALA A 1081 -28.67 -11.66 -7.62
CA ALA A 1081 -29.98 -12.21 -7.25
C ALA A 1081 -31.06 -11.12 -7.18
N PHE A 1082 -30.74 -9.99 -6.54
CA PHE A 1082 -31.60 -8.80 -6.50
C PHE A 1082 -31.83 -8.21 -7.88
N GLY A 1083 -30.79 -8.07 -8.70
CA GLY A 1083 -30.92 -7.63 -10.10
C GLY A 1083 -31.85 -8.53 -10.92
N THR A 1084 -31.81 -9.85 -10.68
CA THR A 1084 -32.71 -10.83 -11.30
C THR A 1084 -34.16 -10.59 -10.90
N LEU A 1085 -34.40 -10.35 -9.61
CA LEU A 1085 -35.73 -10.04 -9.09
C LEU A 1085 -36.28 -8.72 -9.67
N VAL A 1086 -35.45 -7.66 -9.74
CA VAL A 1086 -35.81 -6.39 -10.37
C VAL A 1086 -36.15 -6.57 -11.85
N SER A 1087 -35.33 -7.35 -12.57
CA SER A 1087 -35.60 -7.75 -13.95
C SER A 1087 -36.96 -8.44 -14.09
N ASP A 1088 -37.24 -9.44 -13.27
CA ASP A 1088 -38.51 -10.18 -13.29
C ASP A 1088 -39.73 -9.27 -13.02
N LEU A 1089 -39.61 -8.32 -12.08
CA LEU A 1089 -40.67 -7.34 -11.79
C LEU A 1089 -40.90 -6.38 -12.96
N LEU A 1090 -39.82 -5.85 -13.54
CA LEU A 1090 -39.90 -4.97 -14.71
C LEU A 1090 -40.45 -5.71 -15.93
N LEU A 1091 -40.11 -6.99 -16.12
CA LEU A 1091 -40.69 -7.84 -17.16
C LEU A 1091 -42.19 -8.06 -16.94
N LEU A 1092 -42.64 -8.26 -15.70
CA LEU A 1092 -44.06 -8.41 -15.37
C LEU A 1092 -44.88 -7.12 -15.60
N TRP A 1093 -44.22 -5.96 -15.58
CA TRP A 1093 -44.79 -4.67 -15.96
C TRP A 1093 -44.75 -4.45 -17.49
N LEU A 1094 -43.63 -4.79 -18.11
CA LEU A 1094 -43.39 -4.60 -19.54
C LEU A 1094 -44.21 -5.57 -20.40
N ASP A 1095 -44.29 -6.86 -20.06
CA ASP A 1095 -45.06 -7.88 -20.78
C ASP A 1095 -46.14 -8.53 -19.89
N PRO A 1096 -47.42 -8.14 -20.05
CA PRO A 1096 -48.53 -8.73 -19.29
C PRO A 1096 -48.74 -10.23 -19.52
N ARG A 1097 -48.18 -10.82 -20.60
CA ARG A 1097 -48.33 -12.26 -20.93
C ARG A 1097 -47.67 -13.15 -19.88
N ILE A 1098 -46.61 -12.66 -19.22
CA ILE A 1098 -45.88 -13.37 -18.17
C ILE A 1098 -46.79 -13.67 -16.97
N ARG A 1099 -47.87 -12.89 -16.77
CA ARG A 1099 -48.87 -13.12 -15.71
C ARG A 1099 -49.74 -14.35 -15.96
N PHE A 1100 -49.95 -14.77 -17.21
CA PHE A 1100 -50.90 -15.83 -17.58
C PHE A 1100 -50.30 -17.24 -17.57
N THR A 1101 -48.98 -17.38 -17.63
CA THR A 1101 -48.29 -18.67 -17.63
C THR A 1101 -48.11 -19.29 -16.23
N GLY A 1102 -48.39 -18.55 -15.15
CA GLY A 1102 -48.30 -19.05 -13.77
C GLY A 1102 -49.55 -19.76 -13.23
N GLY A 1103 -50.65 -19.78 -13.99
CA GLY A 1103 -51.95 -20.28 -13.56
C GLY A 1103 -52.49 -21.43 -14.42
N ARG A 1104 -51.74 -22.53 -14.52
CA ARG A 1104 -52.23 -23.92 -14.71
C ARG A 1104 -51.03 -24.85 -14.88
N LYS A 1105 -50.54 -25.34 -13.75
CA LYS A 1105 -50.18 -26.74 -13.49
C LYS A 1105 -50.06 -26.91 -11.99
#